data_AF-A0A0W1DFS7-F1
#
_entry.id   AF-A0A0W1DFS7-F1
#
_cell.length_a   1.000
_cell.length_b   1.000
_cell.length_c   1.000
_cell.angle_alpha   90.00
_cell.angle_beta   90.00
_cell.angle_gamma   90.00
#
_symmetry.space_group_name_H-M   'P 1'
#
loop_
_entity.id
_entity.type
_entity.pdbx_description
1 polymer ?
#
loop_
_entity_poly.entity_id
_entity_poly.type
_entity_poly.pdbx_seq_one_letter_code
_entity_poly.pdbx_strand_id
1 'polypeptide(L)'
;MLRALVGKIWLFFLLCGLALAPAAAKESKQKPVEHYVFGKLNTPIPGPVSGGLLLMGGGDRNIDAMKWFFGKAGNGHIVIISASYGEEMGKEFFDEIGGIQSAEIFVFHARTQSYDKKILDRLRKADGIFIAGGDQARYVRYWRGTPVAEILDAHVAGGKPLAGTSAGLAMQGEKLYGAMDDGSIKSPEALADPLGPANTIEDNFLHLALLKGIVTDTHFKERERLGRLFAFVAKAQVGRDPALPAMLGLGVDESAALAVEPDGRGRIYATAPDGYAWVVDGAGLSNVTAGRSLDAPRVKVTGVGPGSVIHLPSGRVDNPVFERHYAARAGAIAEVPRWSLAIHGGAGVIERGSLSPDKEAAYRAGLDEALRVGGAVLEKGGPALDAVAAAVRVLEDDPLFNAGRGAVFTAEGKNELDAAIMDGKTQKAGAVAGVTRTRHPIDLARAVMDKSPHVMLARDGADRFSLEQGLEQVDPAWFRTEERWQALLKWRQKQPQAAIDPTHLFGTVGAVALDAEGHLAAATSTGGMTGKRWGRIGDSPIIGAGTYAKDGQCAVSATGSGEYFIRESAARQLCDRVAWRGESLKEAAQATIMAVGAIGGDGGLIAMGPDGDPAFAINDLGMYRGRMSAGGTPQTAIFADEKLAD
;
A
#
# COMPACT_ATOMS: atom_id res chain seq x y z
N MET A 1 -9.89 72.22 -39.91
CA MET A 1 -9.91 72.48 -38.46
C MET A 1 -9.37 71.22 -37.79
N LEU A 2 -8.18 71.13 -37.20
CA LEU A 2 -7.09 72.09 -36.94
C LEU A 2 -7.38 73.23 -35.93
N ARG A 3 -7.02 72.97 -34.66
CA ARG A 3 -6.65 73.84 -33.51
C ARG A 3 -6.40 72.87 -32.33
N ALA A 4 -5.26 72.73 -31.64
CA ALA A 4 -4.00 73.48 -31.45
C ALA A 4 -4.02 74.59 -30.37
N LEU A 5 -3.49 74.26 -29.18
CA LEU A 5 -2.87 75.04 -28.07
C LEU A 5 -2.58 73.99 -26.94
N VAL A 6 -1.52 73.91 -26.13
CA VAL A 6 -0.29 74.71 -25.84
C VAL A 6 -0.52 76.00 -25.02
N GLY A 7 0.26 76.36 -23.99
CA GLY A 7 1.29 75.61 -23.23
C GLY A 7 2.39 76.52 -22.62
N LYS A 8 3.07 76.06 -21.53
CA LYS A 8 4.16 76.72 -20.74
C LYS A 8 3.65 77.82 -19.76
N ILE A 9 4.07 77.97 -18.48
CA ILE A 9 5.34 77.86 -17.70
C ILE A 9 6.06 79.24 -17.58
N TRP A 10 6.92 79.41 -16.53
CA TRP A 10 7.73 80.59 -16.07
C TRP A 10 7.07 81.40 -14.90
N LEU A 11 7.74 81.81 -13.80
CA LEU A 11 9.12 81.58 -13.27
C LEU A 11 9.28 81.90 -11.74
N PHE A 12 10.18 81.19 -11.03
CA PHE A 12 10.97 81.52 -9.79
C PHE A 12 10.32 81.96 -8.44
N PHE A 13 10.67 81.25 -7.36
CA PHE A 13 11.39 81.65 -6.11
C PHE A 13 11.24 80.49 -5.07
N LEU A 14 12.09 80.20 -4.08
CA LEU A 14 13.56 80.20 -3.92
C LEU A 14 13.88 79.41 -2.61
N LEU A 15 15.03 78.71 -2.52
CA LEU A 15 15.64 78.09 -1.31
C LEU A 15 14.76 77.28 -0.32
N CYS A 16 15.05 75.98 -0.22
CA CYS A 16 15.55 75.38 1.02
C CYS A 16 16.28 74.08 0.68
N GLY A 17 17.47 73.86 1.25
CA GLY A 17 18.33 72.72 0.90
C GLY A 17 18.80 71.94 2.12
N LEU A 18 18.69 70.61 2.06
CA LEU A 18 19.30 69.66 2.98
C LEU A 18 19.73 68.42 2.19
N ALA A 19 20.92 67.90 2.46
CA ALA A 19 21.57 66.90 1.62
C ALA A 19 21.04 65.48 1.89
N LEU A 20 20.41 64.88 0.88
CA LEU A 20 20.18 63.43 0.86
C LEU A 20 21.46 62.71 0.44
N ALA A 21 22.31 62.37 1.42
CA ALA A 21 23.29 61.32 1.23
C ALA A 21 22.57 59.98 1.04
N PRO A 22 22.97 59.13 0.07
CA PRO A 22 22.38 57.80 -0.06
C PRO A 22 22.73 56.98 1.19
N ALA A 23 21.70 56.46 1.87
CA ALA A 23 21.89 55.56 2.99
C ALA A 23 22.47 54.24 2.47
N ALA A 24 23.80 54.10 2.50
CA ALA A 24 24.48 52.86 2.16
C ALA A 24 23.94 51.74 3.05
N ALA A 25 23.33 50.73 2.44
CA ALA A 25 22.93 49.53 3.15
C ALA A 25 24.19 48.92 3.80
N LYS A 26 24.18 48.76 5.12
CA LYS A 26 25.26 48.04 5.80
C LYS A 26 25.23 46.59 5.32
N GLU A 27 26.18 46.22 4.47
CA GLU A 27 26.52 44.81 4.28
C GLU A 27 26.81 44.20 5.65
N SER A 28 25.97 43.27 6.08
CA SER A 28 26.29 42.44 7.23
C SER A 28 27.49 41.58 6.84
N LYS A 29 28.64 41.82 7.47
CA LYS A 29 29.83 41.01 7.26
C LYS A 29 29.46 39.54 7.45
N GLN A 30 29.57 38.74 6.39
CA GLN A 30 29.29 37.31 6.45
C GLN A 30 30.16 36.69 7.56
N LYS A 31 29.53 35.87 8.43
CA LYS A 31 30.25 35.19 9.50
C LYS A 31 31.32 34.29 8.86
N PRO A 32 32.61 34.39 9.24
CA PRO A 32 33.66 33.57 8.66
C PRO A 32 33.41 32.09 8.94
N VAL A 33 33.95 31.21 8.10
CA VAL A 33 33.93 29.76 8.34
C VAL A 33 34.63 29.47 9.67
N GLU A 34 33.98 28.71 10.53
CA GLU A 34 34.61 28.18 11.74
C GLU A 34 35.32 26.87 11.34
N HIS A 35 36.61 26.76 11.68
CA HIS A 35 37.48 25.65 11.28
C HIS A 35 38.25 25.17 12.51
N TYR A 36 38.05 23.90 12.87
CA TYR A 36 38.70 23.28 14.02
C TYR A 36 39.40 21.99 13.59
N VAL A 37 40.54 21.69 14.22
CA VAL A 37 41.43 20.59 13.86
C VAL A 37 41.89 19.86 15.11
N PHE A 38 41.61 18.56 15.16
CA PHE A 38 42.01 17.63 16.20
C PHE A 38 42.95 16.58 15.58
N GLY A 39 44.07 16.26 16.22
CA GLY A 39 45.09 15.36 15.65
C GLY A 39 46.07 16.03 14.67
N LYS A 40 46.59 15.26 13.69
CA LYS A 40 47.65 15.73 12.77
C LYS A 40 47.35 15.40 11.31
N LEU A 41 46.92 16.41 10.55
CA LEU A 41 46.42 16.35 9.16
C LEU A 41 47.39 15.82 8.07
N ASN A 42 48.62 15.46 8.43
CA ASN A 42 49.72 15.06 7.53
C ASN A 42 50.44 13.79 8.05
N THR A 43 49.72 12.86 8.68
CA THR A 43 50.28 11.59 9.17
C THR A 43 49.90 10.42 8.24
N PRO A 44 50.64 9.30 8.23
CA PRO A 44 50.26 8.14 7.41
C PRO A 44 48.91 7.56 7.85
N ILE A 45 48.12 7.09 6.89
CA ILE A 45 46.84 6.39 7.14
C ILE A 45 47.14 4.97 7.69
N PRO A 46 46.54 4.52 8.81
CA PRO A 46 46.84 3.21 9.40
C PRO A 46 46.40 1.99 8.58
N GLY A 47 45.36 2.10 7.75
CA GLY A 47 44.78 1.00 6.99
C GLY A 47 44.20 1.39 5.63
N PRO A 48 43.66 0.43 4.86
CA PRO A 48 43.09 0.69 3.55
C PRO A 48 41.75 1.45 3.67
N VAL A 49 41.57 2.48 2.84
CA VAL A 49 40.27 3.16 2.68
C VAL A 49 39.36 2.30 1.79
N SER A 50 38.08 2.20 2.14
CA SER A 50 37.06 1.45 1.40
C SER A 50 35.68 2.11 1.52
N GLY A 51 34.82 1.91 0.52
CA GLY A 51 33.54 2.58 0.43
C GLY A 51 32.52 2.14 1.50
N GLY A 52 31.49 2.95 1.66
CA GLY A 52 30.32 2.65 2.48
C GLY A 52 29.48 3.91 2.74
N LEU A 53 28.20 3.73 3.04
CA LEU A 53 27.32 4.82 3.49
C LEU A 53 26.92 4.58 4.94
N LEU A 54 26.96 5.62 5.79
CA LEU A 54 26.42 5.57 7.15
C LEU A 54 25.29 6.59 7.32
N LEU A 55 24.13 6.07 7.72
CA LEU A 55 22.85 6.77 7.82
C LEU A 55 22.36 6.69 9.28
N MET A 56 22.65 7.69 10.11
CA MET A 56 22.31 7.72 11.54
C MET A 56 21.02 8.53 11.81
N GLY A 57 20.03 7.93 12.48
CA GLY A 57 18.69 8.51 12.60
C GLY A 57 18.60 9.79 13.43
N GLY A 58 19.52 10.01 14.38
CA GLY A 58 19.78 11.34 14.95
C GLY A 58 19.79 11.47 16.47
N GLY A 59 19.71 10.37 17.23
CA GLY A 59 19.92 10.34 18.68
C GLY A 59 21.40 10.18 19.06
N ASP A 60 21.64 9.50 20.20
CA ASP A 60 22.98 9.25 20.75
C ASP A 60 23.91 8.55 19.74
N ARG A 61 25.20 8.87 19.84
CA ARG A 61 26.22 8.40 18.90
C ARG A 61 26.41 6.89 19.02
N ASN A 62 25.96 6.13 18.02
CA ASN A 62 26.26 4.70 17.96
C ASN A 62 27.77 4.47 17.72
N ILE A 63 28.50 4.19 18.79
CA ILE A 63 29.96 4.08 18.81
C ILE A 63 30.47 2.99 17.85
N ASP A 64 29.77 1.87 17.73
CA ASP A 64 30.23 0.76 16.87
C ASP A 64 29.96 1.03 15.39
N ALA A 65 28.87 1.74 15.06
CA ALA A 65 28.63 2.27 13.73
C ALA A 65 29.68 3.32 13.33
N MET A 66 30.08 4.19 14.27
CA MET A 66 31.17 5.16 14.06
C MET A 66 32.52 4.46 13.87
N LYS A 67 32.83 3.42 14.64
CA LYS A 67 34.04 2.60 14.45
C LYS A 67 34.05 1.85 13.12
N TRP A 68 32.89 1.37 12.64
CA TRP A 68 32.77 0.83 11.28
C TRP A 68 33.14 1.91 10.24
N PHE A 69 32.58 3.12 10.34
CA PHE A 69 32.89 4.24 9.43
C PHE A 69 34.36 4.68 9.50
N PHE A 70 34.96 4.76 10.69
CA PHE A 70 36.39 5.06 10.85
C PHE A 70 37.26 3.95 10.24
N GLY A 71 36.90 2.68 10.42
CA GLY A 71 37.55 1.55 9.76
C GLY A 71 37.43 1.60 8.24
N LYS A 72 36.28 2.00 7.69
CA LYS A 72 36.11 2.27 6.25
C LYS A 72 37.02 3.40 5.77
N ALA A 73 37.22 4.44 6.58
CA ALA A 73 38.16 5.53 6.30
C ALA A 73 39.62 5.15 6.56
N GLY A 74 39.97 3.86 6.66
CA GLY A 74 41.33 3.38 6.92
C GLY A 74 41.89 3.81 8.28
N ASN A 75 41.04 4.26 9.21
CA ASN A 75 41.39 4.98 10.44
C ASN A 75 42.19 6.28 10.19
N GLY A 76 42.04 6.89 9.01
CA GLY A 76 42.78 8.07 8.54
C GLY A 76 42.20 9.41 8.99
N HIS A 77 42.06 10.33 8.02
CA HIS A 77 41.63 11.70 8.24
C HIS A 77 40.13 11.88 7.96
N ILE A 78 39.34 12.14 9.01
CA ILE A 78 37.91 12.43 8.90
C ILE A 78 37.68 13.93 8.72
N VAL A 79 36.94 14.32 7.68
CA VAL A 79 36.46 15.71 7.51
C VAL A 79 34.96 15.77 7.81
N ILE A 80 34.58 16.61 8.77
CA ILE A 80 33.21 16.85 9.18
C ILE A 80 32.74 18.17 8.54
N ILE A 81 31.56 18.17 7.94
CA ILE A 81 30.93 19.38 7.39
C ILE A 81 29.60 19.65 8.08
N SER A 82 29.43 20.89 8.53
CA SER A 82 28.34 21.35 9.38
C SER A 82 27.77 22.66 8.85
N ALA A 83 26.47 22.90 9.06
CA ALA A 83 25.85 24.22 8.91
C ALA A 83 25.15 24.69 10.20
N SER A 84 25.42 24.06 11.34
CA SER A 84 24.67 24.28 12.59
C SER A 84 25.47 24.07 13.88
N TYR A 85 26.32 23.04 13.96
CA TYR A 85 27.10 22.69 15.16
C TYR A 85 28.57 23.09 15.03
N GLY A 86 29.22 23.33 16.17
CA GLY A 86 30.59 23.82 16.30
C GLY A 86 31.63 22.71 16.51
N GLU A 87 32.61 22.96 17.36
CA GLU A 87 33.79 22.10 17.55
C GLU A 87 33.51 20.76 18.24
N GLU A 88 32.36 20.61 18.90
CA GLU A 88 32.07 19.51 19.83
C GLU A 88 32.18 18.14 19.16
N MET A 89 31.67 18.02 17.93
CA MET A 89 31.68 16.78 17.16
C MET A 89 33.09 16.37 16.69
N GLY A 90 33.95 17.35 16.40
CA GLY A 90 35.35 17.07 16.06
C GLY A 90 36.14 16.55 17.26
N LYS A 91 35.85 17.11 18.44
CA LYS A 91 36.42 16.64 19.70
C LYS A 91 35.95 15.23 20.04
N GLU A 92 34.65 14.97 20.05
CA GLU A 92 34.06 13.65 20.32
C GLU A 92 34.66 12.55 19.42
N PHE A 93 34.82 12.83 18.12
CA PHE A 93 35.37 11.87 17.16
C PHE A 93 36.85 11.53 17.44
N PHE A 94 37.64 12.49 17.94
CA PHE A 94 39.07 12.32 18.16
C PHE A 94 39.44 11.89 19.59
N ASP A 95 38.81 12.48 20.61
CA ASP A 95 39.10 12.24 22.03
C ASP A 95 38.28 11.09 22.63
N GLU A 96 37.00 10.93 22.24
CA GLU A 96 36.03 10.07 22.96
C GLU A 96 35.76 8.75 22.23
N ILE A 97 35.52 8.79 20.91
CA ILE A 97 35.44 7.59 20.07
C ILE A 97 36.86 7.12 19.71
N GLY A 98 37.70 8.06 19.28
CA GLY A 98 39.11 7.87 19.00
C GLY A 98 39.43 6.93 17.84
N GLY A 99 40.70 6.55 17.73
CA GLY A 99 41.19 5.60 16.73
C GLY A 99 41.43 6.17 15.33
N ILE A 100 41.31 7.48 15.13
CA ILE A 100 41.56 8.18 13.85
C ILE A 100 42.76 9.12 13.92
N GLN A 101 43.41 9.38 12.78
CA GLN A 101 44.60 10.26 12.70
C GLN A 101 44.27 11.74 12.86
N SER A 102 43.07 12.17 12.49
CA SER A 102 42.53 13.51 12.77
C SER A 102 41.03 13.60 12.52
N ALA A 103 40.36 14.46 13.30
CA ALA A 103 39.08 15.05 12.92
C ALA A 103 39.29 16.53 12.54
N GLU A 104 38.77 16.94 11.39
CA GLU A 104 38.78 18.32 10.92
C GLU A 104 37.34 18.75 10.61
N ILE A 105 36.87 19.87 11.15
CA ILE A 105 35.48 20.31 10.99
C ILE A 105 35.40 21.71 10.38
N PHE A 106 34.51 21.85 9.40
CA PHE A 106 34.16 23.12 8.76
C PHE A 106 32.68 23.47 9.01
N VAL A 107 32.43 24.63 9.63
CA VAL A 107 31.08 25.15 9.87
C VAL A 107 30.76 26.25 8.86
N PHE A 108 29.75 25.97 8.03
CA PHE A 108 29.27 26.84 6.97
C PHE A 108 28.17 27.78 7.49
N HIS A 109 28.28 29.05 7.13
CA HIS A 109 27.32 30.11 7.41
C HIS A 109 26.88 30.88 6.16
N ALA A 110 27.49 30.61 4.99
CA ALA A 110 27.12 31.19 3.71
C ALA A 110 27.50 30.30 2.52
N ARG A 111 26.67 30.30 1.46
CA ARG A 111 26.90 29.57 0.20
C ARG A 111 28.23 29.92 -0.49
N THR A 112 28.75 31.13 -0.29
CA THR A 112 30.05 31.59 -0.79
C THR A 112 31.22 30.71 -0.32
N GLN A 113 31.09 30.10 0.86
CA GLN A 113 32.14 29.30 1.48
C GLN A 113 32.30 27.93 0.81
N SER A 114 31.25 27.46 0.12
CA SER A 114 31.23 26.26 -0.73
C SER A 114 32.11 26.35 -1.98
N TYR A 115 32.78 27.49 -2.18
CA TYR A 115 33.73 27.75 -3.25
C TYR A 115 35.14 28.10 -2.72
N ASP A 116 35.37 28.05 -1.39
CA ASP A 116 36.69 28.32 -0.83
C ASP A 116 37.66 27.17 -1.15
N LYS A 117 38.74 27.51 -1.87
CA LYS A 117 39.72 26.54 -2.35
C LYS A 117 40.31 25.67 -1.23
N LYS A 118 40.57 26.22 -0.03
CA LYS A 118 41.18 25.45 1.07
C LYS A 118 40.23 24.36 1.55
N ILE A 119 38.95 24.68 1.71
CA ILE A 119 37.93 23.72 2.14
C ILE A 119 37.79 22.61 1.10
N LEU A 120 37.70 22.97 -0.19
CA LEU A 120 37.62 22.01 -1.30
C LEU A 120 38.88 21.13 -1.40
N ASP A 121 40.07 21.69 -1.18
CA ASP A 121 41.35 20.95 -1.18
C ASP A 121 41.54 20.06 0.06
N ARG A 122 40.82 20.30 1.16
CA ARG A 122 40.75 19.42 2.32
C ARG A 122 39.71 18.31 2.13
N LEU A 123 38.52 18.62 1.62
CA LEU A 123 37.48 17.64 1.31
C LEU A 123 37.97 16.56 0.33
N ARG A 124 38.64 16.94 -0.77
CA ARG A 124 39.24 15.97 -1.72
C ARG A 124 40.27 15.02 -1.08
N LYS A 125 40.90 15.45 0.02
CA LYS A 125 41.92 14.70 0.77
C LYS A 125 41.37 13.94 1.97
N ALA A 126 40.10 14.08 2.29
CA ALA A 126 39.46 13.33 3.37
C ALA A 126 39.50 11.82 3.07
N ASP A 127 39.77 11.00 4.08
CA ASP A 127 39.69 9.54 3.95
C ASP A 127 38.27 9.06 4.23
N GLY A 128 37.52 9.78 5.06
CA GLY A 128 36.06 9.70 5.20
C GLY A 128 35.46 11.08 5.42
N ILE A 129 34.23 11.30 4.95
CA ILE A 129 33.51 12.57 5.15
C ILE A 129 32.27 12.30 6.00
N PHE A 130 31.99 13.17 6.97
CA PHE A 130 30.82 13.11 7.84
C PHE A 130 29.97 14.39 7.71
N ILE A 131 28.68 14.25 7.43
CA ILE A 131 27.72 15.36 7.40
C ILE A 131 27.02 15.47 8.75
N ALA A 132 27.19 16.61 9.42
CA ALA A 132 26.57 16.87 10.72
C ALA A 132 25.05 17.04 10.63
N GLY A 133 24.38 17.01 11.78
CA GLY A 133 22.95 17.30 11.90
C GLY A 133 22.63 18.80 11.86
N GLY A 134 21.38 19.14 12.19
CA GLY A 134 20.93 20.52 12.40
C GLY A 134 19.88 21.00 11.38
N ASP A 135 20.00 22.25 10.95
CA ASP A 135 19.06 22.94 10.06
C ASP A 135 19.25 22.49 8.60
N GLN A 136 18.42 21.53 8.15
CA GLN A 136 18.43 20.93 6.80
C GLN A 136 18.40 21.98 5.67
N ALA A 137 17.68 23.08 5.86
CA ALA A 137 17.53 24.09 4.82
C ALA A 137 18.85 24.79 4.51
N ARG A 138 19.74 24.95 5.50
CA ARG A 138 21.10 25.49 5.27
C ARG A 138 21.95 24.58 4.41
N TYR A 139 21.91 23.26 4.63
CA TYR A 139 22.64 22.29 3.82
C TYR A 139 22.25 22.42 2.34
N VAL A 140 20.94 22.45 2.05
CA VAL A 140 20.40 22.67 0.69
C VAL A 140 20.81 24.04 0.13
N ARG A 141 20.59 25.12 0.87
CA ARG A 141 20.88 26.51 0.44
C ARG A 141 22.38 26.73 0.18
N TYR A 142 23.26 26.16 1.00
CA TYR A 142 24.70 26.36 0.92
C TYR A 142 25.41 25.42 -0.06
N TRP A 143 25.02 24.14 -0.17
CA TRP A 143 25.82 23.14 -0.89
C TRP A 143 25.22 22.63 -2.20
N ARG A 144 23.89 22.68 -2.41
CA ARG A 144 23.27 22.20 -3.66
C ARG A 144 23.84 22.92 -4.88
N GLY A 145 24.30 22.19 -5.90
CA GLY A 145 24.89 22.80 -7.10
C GLY A 145 26.11 23.67 -6.78
N THR A 146 27.02 23.15 -5.94
CA THR A 146 28.31 23.77 -5.63
C THR A 146 29.43 22.72 -5.66
N PRO A 147 30.70 23.14 -5.75
CA PRO A 147 31.84 22.23 -5.67
C PRO A 147 31.91 21.36 -4.40
N VAL A 148 31.20 21.70 -3.31
CA VAL A 148 31.08 20.81 -2.14
C VAL A 148 30.28 19.55 -2.49
N ALA A 149 29.12 19.69 -3.12
CA ALA A 149 28.30 18.55 -3.57
C ALA A 149 29.04 17.70 -4.62
N GLU A 150 29.69 18.36 -5.59
CA GLU A 150 30.51 17.68 -6.60
C GLU A 150 31.64 16.84 -5.98
N ILE A 151 32.28 17.31 -4.90
CA ILE A 151 33.31 16.56 -4.19
C ILE A 151 32.72 15.42 -3.34
N LEU A 152 31.54 15.60 -2.74
CA LEU A 152 30.86 14.52 -2.00
C LEU A 152 30.50 13.35 -2.93
N ASP A 153 29.94 13.64 -4.11
CA ASP A 153 29.69 12.63 -5.14
C ASP A 153 30.98 11.97 -5.62
N ALA A 154 32.02 12.76 -5.93
CA ALA A 154 33.33 12.25 -6.37
C ALA A 154 34.06 11.44 -5.28
N HIS A 155 33.83 11.73 -3.99
CA HIS A 155 34.41 11.02 -2.85
C HIS A 155 33.80 9.61 -2.75
N VAL A 156 32.46 9.49 -2.80
CA VAL A 156 31.79 8.19 -2.79
C VAL A 156 32.07 7.40 -4.08
N ALA A 157 32.01 8.04 -5.25
CA ALA A 157 32.37 7.41 -6.53
C ALA A 157 33.85 6.99 -6.59
N GLY A 158 34.73 7.68 -5.86
CA GLY A 158 36.14 7.31 -5.65
C GLY A 158 36.36 6.15 -4.67
N GLY A 159 35.30 5.49 -4.18
CA GLY A 159 35.40 4.33 -3.30
C GLY A 159 35.73 4.67 -1.85
N LYS A 160 35.43 5.90 -1.40
CA LYS A 160 35.60 6.34 0.00
C LYS A 160 34.25 6.40 0.74
N PRO A 161 34.21 6.30 2.07
CA PRO A 161 32.96 6.29 2.82
C PRO A 161 32.41 7.69 3.09
N LEU A 162 31.09 7.80 3.06
CA LEU A 162 30.33 8.99 3.47
C LEU A 162 29.41 8.62 4.63
N ALA A 163 29.31 9.49 5.62
CA ALA A 163 28.46 9.33 6.78
C ALA A 163 27.63 10.57 7.04
N GLY A 164 26.54 10.43 7.78
CA GLY A 164 25.85 11.57 8.35
C GLY A 164 24.75 11.20 9.34
N THR A 165 24.39 12.18 10.17
CA THR A 165 23.38 12.04 11.24
C THR A 165 22.31 13.11 11.13
N SER A 166 21.05 12.77 11.45
CA SER A 166 19.94 13.72 11.42
C SER A 166 19.87 14.39 10.03
N ALA A 167 19.99 15.72 9.92
CA ALA A 167 20.12 16.43 8.64
C ALA A 167 21.12 15.78 7.66
N GLY A 168 22.29 15.33 8.15
CA GLY A 168 23.31 14.68 7.33
C GLY A 168 22.99 13.27 6.85
N LEU A 169 22.00 12.59 7.45
CA LEU A 169 21.37 11.42 6.83
C LEU A 169 20.41 11.89 5.74
N ALA A 170 19.49 12.82 6.07
CA ALA A 170 18.47 13.30 5.15
C ALA A 170 19.04 13.88 3.84
N MET A 171 20.26 14.44 3.88
CA MET A 171 20.97 14.94 2.70
C MET A 171 21.48 13.86 1.72
N GLN A 172 21.40 12.56 2.04
CA GLN A 172 21.99 11.49 1.21
C GLN A 172 21.04 10.84 0.18
N GLY A 173 19.71 11.00 0.30
CA GLY A 173 18.74 10.44 -0.65
C GLY A 173 18.75 11.11 -2.04
N GLU A 174 18.31 10.40 -3.09
CA GLU A 174 18.10 10.96 -4.45
C GLU A 174 17.12 12.15 -4.44
N LYS A 175 16.11 12.04 -3.57
CA LYS A 175 15.16 13.09 -3.22
C LYS A 175 15.19 13.24 -1.70
N LEU A 176 15.12 14.47 -1.19
CA LEU A 176 15.29 14.77 0.23
C LEU A 176 14.27 15.78 0.72
N TYR A 177 13.87 15.71 2.00
CA TYR A 177 13.13 16.78 2.65
C TYR A 177 14.10 17.90 3.03
N GLY A 178 13.94 19.08 2.43
CA GLY A 178 14.84 20.22 2.60
C GLY A 178 14.54 21.09 3.82
N ALA A 179 13.34 21.00 4.41
CA ALA A 179 12.85 21.93 5.44
C ALA A 179 12.91 23.42 5.01
N MET A 180 12.77 23.68 3.70
CA MET A 180 13.04 24.99 3.07
C MET A 180 12.07 26.11 3.48
N ASP A 181 11.00 25.74 4.17
CA ASP A 181 10.02 26.56 4.89
C ASP A 181 10.50 27.03 6.28
N ASP A 182 11.75 26.71 6.65
CA ASP A 182 12.34 26.90 7.99
C ASP A 182 11.58 26.17 9.11
N GLY A 183 10.84 25.12 8.73
CA GLY A 183 9.95 24.33 9.59
C GLY A 183 10.36 22.85 9.73
N SER A 184 9.38 22.01 10.10
CA SER A 184 9.50 20.55 10.05
C SER A 184 8.09 19.96 10.04
N ILE A 185 7.55 19.79 8.83
CA ILE A 185 6.20 19.25 8.59
C ILE A 185 5.96 17.93 9.37
N LYS A 186 4.77 17.80 9.95
CA LYS A 186 4.35 16.61 10.72
C LYS A 186 3.49 15.67 9.89
N SER A 187 3.35 14.42 10.33
CA SER A 187 2.58 13.39 9.62
C SER A 187 1.13 13.82 9.26
N PRO A 188 0.31 14.41 10.16
CA PRO A 188 -1.05 14.80 9.79
C PRO A 188 -1.11 15.92 8.73
N GLU A 189 -0.18 16.86 8.79
CA GLU A 189 -0.07 17.99 7.87
C GLU A 189 0.41 17.54 6.48
N ALA A 190 1.45 16.70 6.45
CA ALA A 190 1.98 16.11 5.23
C ALA A 190 0.98 15.16 4.54
N LEU A 191 0.17 14.43 5.32
CA LEU A 191 -0.92 13.60 4.79
C LEU A 191 -2.13 14.43 4.34
N ALA A 192 -2.34 15.65 4.86
CA ALA A 192 -3.47 16.51 4.49
C ALA A 192 -3.28 17.26 3.17
N ASP A 193 -2.04 17.65 2.83
CA ASP A 193 -1.68 18.13 1.49
C ASP A 193 -0.25 17.65 1.12
N PRO A 194 -0.11 16.42 0.56
CA PRO A 194 1.20 15.85 0.24
C PRO A 194 1.90 16.62 -0.87
N LEU A 195 1.20 17.43 -1.68
CA LEU A 195 1.83 18.27 -2.70
C LEU A 195 2.10 19.70 -2.23
N GLY A 196 1.58 20.07 -1.05
CA GLY A 196 1.64 21.41 -0.48
C GLY A 196 3.04 21.99 -0.28
N PRO A 197 3.14 23.31 -0.05
CA PRO A 197 4.41 24.04 -0.01
C PRO A 197 5.30 23.63 1.18
N ALA A 198 4.73 23.24 2.33
CA ALA A 198 5.48 22.77 3.49
C ALA A 198 6.17 21.41 3.28
N ASN A 199 5.68 20.59 2.33
CA ASN A 199 6.36 19.36 1.92
C ASN A 199 7.50 19.70 0.94
N THR A 200 8.60 20.23 1.48
CA THR A 200 9.75 20.75 0.73
C THR A 200 10.66 19.61 0.24
N ILE A 201 10.17 18.76 -0.68
CA ILE A 201 10.99 17.75 -1.35
C ILE A 201 11.87 18.42 -2.41
N GLU A 202 13.17 18.32 -2.20
CA GLU A 202 14.23 18.86 -3.03
C GLU A 202 14.96 17.73 -3.77
N ASP A 203 15.70 18.09 -4.83
CA ASP A 203 16.50 17.17 -5.63
C ASP A 203 17.83 17.76 -6.11
N ASN A 204 18.58 16.98 -6.89
CA ASN A 204 19.87 17.33 -7.50
C ASN A 204 20.90 17.81 -6.45
N PHE A 205 20.92 17.14 -5.29
CA PHE A 205 21.80 17.46 -4.17
C PHE A 205 23.04 16.55 -4.12
N LEU A 206 22.84 15.23 -4.16
CA LEU A 206 23.86 14.19 -4.34
C LEU A 206 23.31 13.07 -5.25
N HIS A 207 24.21 12.27 -5.83
CA HIS A 207 23.92 11.28 -6.86
C HIS A 207 24.43 9.89 -6.46
N LEU A 208 24.15 9.49 -5.22
CA LEU A 208 24.68 8.28 -4.60
C LEU A 208 23.99 7.02 -5.18
N ALA A 209 24.73 6.19 -5.90
CA ALA A 209 24.17 5.06 -6.66
C ALA A 209 23.39 4.04 -5.80
N LEU A 210 23.77 3.86 -4.53
CA LEU A 210 23.08 2.99 -3.57
C LEU A 210 21.77 3.59 -3.02
N LEU A 211 21.57 4.91 -3.12
CA LEU A 211 20.35 5.61 -2.69
C LEU A 211 19.52 6.12 -3.88
N LYS A 212 19.82 5.63 -5.09
CA LYS A 212 19.02 5.88 -6.29
C LYS A 212 17.59 5.36 -6.09
N GLY A 213 16.60 6.20 -6.34
CA GLY A 213 15.19 5.92 -6.11
C GLY A 213 14.75 5.99 -4.65
N ILE A 214 15.54 6.56 -3.73
CA ILE A 214 15.22 6.56 -2.29
C ILE A 214 15.01 7.98 -1.75
N VAL A 215 13.96 8.14 -0.93
CA VAL A 215 13.70 9.30 -0.07
C VAL A 215 14.06 8.94 1.37
N THR A 216 14.97 9.69 1.98
CA THR A 216 15.46 9.41 3.34
C THR A 216 14.78 10.29 4.40
N ASP A 217 14.43 9.72 5.56
CA ASP A 217 13.97 10.45 6.75
C ASP A 217 14.65 9.96 8.05
N THR A 218 14.56 10.78 9.09
CA THR A 218 15.31 10.73 10.36
C THR A 218 14.37 10.92 11.54
N HIS A 219 14.86 10.77 12.78
CA HIS A 219 14.09 10.93 14.02
C HIS A 219 12.70 10.28 13.93
N PHE A 220 12.70 9.04 13.42
CA PHE A 220 11.54 8.51 12.74
C PHE A 220 10.43 8.05 13.70
N LYS A 221 10.82 7.53 14.87
CA LYS A 221 9.92 6.89 15.81
C LYS A 221 9.42 7.84 16.89
N GLU A 222 10.29 8.61 17.55
CA GLU A 222 9.87 9.52 18.64
C GLU A 222 8.98 10.67 18.11
N ARG A 223 8.98 10.89 16.79
CA ARG A 223 8.22 11.96 16.11
C ARG A 223 7.15 11.44 15.15
N GLU A 224 6.78 10.16 15.24
CA GLU A 224 5.66 9.52 14.51
C GLU A 224 5.70 9.75 12.98
N ARG A 225 6.89 9.65 12.36
CA ARG A 225 7.15 10.17 11.00
C ARG A 225 6.72 9.26 9.83
N LEU A 226 6.14 8.10 10.11
CA LEU A 226 5.69 7.18 9.04
C LEU A 226 4.72 7.83 8.06
N GLY A 227 3.74 8.58 8.56
CA GLY A 227 2.76 9.28 7.72
C GLY A 227 3.38 10.39 6.85
N ARG A 228 4.35 11.16 7.36
CA ARG A 228 5.03 12.16 6.52
C ARG A 228 5.96 11.52 5.49
N LEU A 229 6.62 10.39 5.79
CA LEU A 229 7.43 9.69 4.80
C LEU A 229 6.58 9.15 3.64
N PHE A 230 5.33 8.75 3.88
CA PHE A 230 4.39 8.41 2.80
C PHE A 230 4.15 9.61 1.88
N ALA A 231 3.90 10.80 2.45
CA ALA A 231 3.74 12.03 1.69
C ALA A 231 5.04 12.51 0.99
N PHE A 232 6.20 12.27 1.60
CA PHE A 232 7.51 12.58 1.02
C PHE A 232 7.76 11.72 -0.22
N VAL A 233 7.55 10.40 -0.12
CA VAL A 233 7.62 9.46 -1.25
C VAL A 233 6.60 9.83 -2.31
N ALA A 234 5.36 10.13 -1.94
CA ALA A 234 4.32 10.48 -2.90
C ALA A 234 4.65 11.75 -3.71
N LYS A 235 5.17 12.80 -3.06
CA LYS A 235 5.64 14.00 -3.77
C LYS A 235 6.89 13.74 -4.60
N ALA A 236 7.81 12.90 -4.13
CA ALA A 236 9.01 12.51 -4.85
C ALA A 236 8.74 11.71 -6.15
N GLN A 237 7.56 11.08 -6.27
CA GLN A 237 7.13 10.36 -7.48
C GLN A 237 6.47 11.24 -8.54
N VAL A 238 6.10 12.49 -8.22
CA VAL A 238 5.45 13.39 -9.19
C VAL A 238 6.39 13.68 -10.36
N GLY A 239 5.97 13.29 -11.57
CA GLY A 239 6.77 13.45 -12.78
C GLY A 239 7.90 12.44 -12.96
N ARG A 240 7.97 11.38 -12.12
CA ARG A 240 8.89 10.25 -12.35
C ARG A 240 8.46 9.46 -13.58
N ASP A 241 9.45 8.97 -14.34
CA ASP A 241 9.24 8.09 -15.49
C ASP A 241 8.57 6.76 -15.04
N PRO A 242 7.38 6.40 -15.57
CA PRO A 242 6.70 5.14 -15.24
C PRO A 242 7.47 3.86 -15.60
N ALA A 243 8.54 3.95 -16.41
CA ALA A 243 9.43 2.83 -16.70
C ALA A 243 10.48 2.58 -15.60
N LEU A 244 10.63 3.50 -14.63
CA LEU A 244 11.50 3.32 -13.46
C LEU A 244 10.73 2.65 -12.31
N PRO A 245 11.42 1.87 -11.45
CA PRO A 245 10.85 1.43 -10.18
C PRO A 245 10.32 2.60 -9.35
N ALA A 246 9.27 2.33 -8.57
CA ALA A 246 8.72 3.25 -7.58
C ALA A 246 9.82 3.80 -6.63
N MET A 247 9.59 4.98 -6.07
CA MET A 247 10.46 5.50 -5.02
C MET A 247 10.29 4.68 -3.74
N LEU A 248 11.37 4.46 -3.00
CA LEU A 248 11.31 3.89 -1.67
C LEU A 248 11.42 5.00 -0.62
N GLY A 249 10.69 4.88 0.48
CA GLY A 249 10.97 5.64 1.69
C GLY A 249 11.92 4.86 2.58
N LEU A 250 12.92 5.53 3.16
CA LEU A 250 13.86 4.96 4.13
C LEU A 250 13.93 5.85 5.37
N GLY A 251 13.11 5.53 6.36
CA GLY A 251 13.17 6.14 7.69
C GLY A 251 14.21 5.43 8.57
N VAL A 252 14.95 6.16 9.39
CA VAL A 252 15.85 5.58 10.40
C VAL A 252 15.55 6.18 11.78
N ASP A 253 15.36 5.31 12.77
CA ASP A 253 15.03 5.69 14.14
C ASP A 253 16.21 6.38 14.84
N GLU A 254 15.90 7.24 15.82
CA GLU A 254 16.84 8.00 16.63
C GLU A 254 17.99 7.13 17.18
N SER A 255 17.64 5.95 17.68
CA SER A 255 18.53 4.94 18.27
C SER A 255 19.19 4.00 17.25
N ALA A 256 19.03 4.25 15.95
CA ALA A 256 19.52 3.39 14.87
C ALA A 256 20.52 4.08 13.94
N ALA A 257 21.45 3.28 13.41
CA ALA A 257 22.37 3.66 12.36
C ALA A 257 22.46 2.54 11.31
N LEU A 258 22.06 2.85 10.08
CA LEU A 258 22.16 1.96 8.94
C LEU A 258 23.52 2.15 8.25
N ALA A 259 24.37 1.12 8.35
CA ALA A 259 25.65 1.04 7.67
C ALA A 259 25.51 0.20 6.41
N VAL A 260 25.86 0.74 5.24
CA VAL A 260 25.68 0.12 3.92
C VAL A 260 27.05 -0.14 3.28
N GLU A 261 27.32 -1.41 2.96
CA GLU A 261 28.52 -1.86 2.26
C GLU A 261 28.52 -1.45 0.77
N PRO A 262 29.68 -1.40 0.09
CA PRO A 262 29.78 -1.04 -1.34
C PRO A 262 28.96 -1.92 -2.29
N ASP A 263 28.59 -3.14 -1.87
CA ASP A 263 27.74 -4.06 -2.62
C ASP A 263 26.24 -3.87 -2.38
N GLY A 264 25.86 -2.82 -1.63
CA GLY A 264 24.48 -2.47 -1.33
C GLY A 264 23.88 -3.17 -0.09
N ARG A 265 24.60 -4.09 0.56
CA ARG A 265 24.12 -4.76 1.77
C ARG A 265 24.22 -3.82 2.98
N GLY A 266 23.08 -3.52 3.57
CA GLY A 266 22.95 -2.69 4.78
C GLY A 266 22.67 -3.50 6.04
N ARG A 267 23.22 -3.04 7.17
CA ARG A 267 22.97 -3.57 8.52
C ARG A 267 22.66 -2.46 9.51
N ILE A 268 21.83 -2.77 10.51
CA ILE A 268 21.48 -1.84 11.60
C ILE A 268 22.39 -2.06 12.79
N TYR A 269 23.08 -1.00 13.19
CA TYR A 269 23.62 -0.83 14.52
C TYR A 269 22.58 -0.06 15.35
N ALA A 270 22.12 -0.62 16.47
CA ALA A 270 21.12 0.02 17.34
C ALA A 270 21.70 0.26 18.75
N THR A 271 21.33 1.39 19.37
CA THR A 271 21.63 1.71 20.78
C THR A 271 20.51 1.28 21.73
N ALA A 272 19.33 0.96 21.20
CA ALA A 272 18.19 0.41 21.92
C ALA A 272 17.68 -0.88 21.25
N PRO A 273 16.99 -1.80 21.96
CA PRO A 273 16.52 -3.07 21.39
C PRO A 273 15.52 -2.93 20.24
N ASP A 274 14.91 -1.76 20.11
CA ASP A 274 13.77 -1.43 19.26
C ASP A 274 14.05 -0.27 18.30
N GLY A 275 15.34 0.02 18.04
CA GLY A 275 15.81 0.95 17.03
C GLY A 275 15.95 0.27 15.66
N TYR A 276 15.19 0.74 14.67
CA TYR A 276 15.07 0.12 13.36
C TYR A 276 15.37 1.11 12.22
N ALA A 277 15.45 0.57 11.00
CA ALA A 277 15.13 1.33 9.80
C ALA A 277 13.82 0.81 9.18
N TRP A 278 13.11 1.68 8.49
CA TRP A 278 11.76 1.46 7.98
C TRP A 278 11.74 1.68 6.48
N VAL A 279 11.53 0.59 5.72
CA VAL A 279 11.40 0.65 4.25
C VAL A 279 9.92 0.80 3.90
N VAL A 280 9.57 1.89 3.23
CA VAL A 280 8.22 2.18 2.71
C VAL A 280 8.20 1.92 1.21
N ASP A 281 7.26 1.11 0.74
CA ASP A 281 7.04 0.86 -0.69
C ASP A 281 6.20 2.00 -1.32
N GLY A 282 6.79 2.71 -2.30
CA GLY A 282 6.12 3.79 -3.01
C GLY A 282 5.12 3.35 -4.08
N ALA A 283 4.98 2.06 -4.40
CA ALA A 283 4.04 1.59 -5.42
C ALA A 283 2.59 2.01 -5.11
N GLY A 284 2.20 1.99 -3.83
CA GLY A 284 0.90 2.48 -3.35
C GLY A 284 0.78 4.01 -3.19
N LEU A 285 1.84 4.77 -3.48
CA LEU A 285 1.97 6.21 -3.19
C LEU A 285 2.06 7.08 -4.46
N SER A 286 1.45 6.63 -5.55
CA SER A 286 1.47 7.31 -6.86
C SER A 286 0.30 8.28 -7.09
N ASN A 287 -0.87 8.02 -6.50
CA ASN A 287 -2.13 8.69 -6.82
C ASN A 287 -2.40 9.95 -5.99
N VAL A 288 -1.52 10.96 -6.10
CA VAL A 288 -1.67 12.26 -5.42
C VAL A 288 -2.31 13.34 -6.29
N THR A 289 -3.21 14.13 -5.71
CA THR A 289 -3.88 15.28 -6.34
C THR A 289 -3.63 16.53 -5.50
N ALA A 290 -3.33 17.67 -6.13
CA ALA A 290 -3.01 18.91 -5.42
C ALA A 290 -4.22 19.43 -4.60
N GLY A 291 -3.98 19.83 -3.35
CA GLY A 291 -5.06 20.30 -2.45
C GLY A 291 -6.02 19.20 -2.00
N ARG A 292 -5.61 17.93 -2.07
CA ARG A 292 -6.32 16.77 -1.50
C ARG A 292 -5.38 16.03 -0.54
N SER A 293 -5.94 15.47 0.53
CA SER A 293 -5.20 14.54 1.38
C SER A 293 -4.70 13.34 0.59
N LEU A 294 -3.57 12.77 1.01
CA LEU A 294 -3.10 11.49 0.52
C LEU A 294 -4.21 10.43 0.71
N ASP A 295 -4.55 9.77 -0.39
CA ASP A 295 -5.36 8.54 -0.39
C ASP A 295 -4.49 7.41 -0.92
N ALA A 296 -4.10 6.51 -0.03
CA ALA A 296 -3.31 5.33 -0.35
C ALA A 296 -3.86 4.15 0.46
N PRO A 297 -4.73 3.30 -0.11
CA PRO A 297 -5.46 2.30 0.67
C PRO A 297 -4.57 1.15 1.18
N ARG A 298 -3.39 0.96 0.58
CA ARG A 298 -2.42 -0.04 1.00
C ARG A 298 -1.00 0.42 0.67
N VAL A 299 -0.17 0.53 1.70
CA VAL A 299 1.26 0.84 1.61
C VAL A 299 2.01 -0.21 2.42
N LYS A 300 2.92 -0.96 1.80
CA LYS A 300 3.74 -1.95 2.49
C LYS A 300 4.90 -1.25 3.22
N VAL A 301 5.12 -1.66 4.47
CA VAL A 301 6.18 -1.14 5.34
C VAL A 301 6.94 -2.29 5.98
N THR A 302 8.26 -2.30 5.82
CA THR A 302 9.15 -3.39 6.24
C THR A 302 10.14 -2.92 7.28
N GLY A 303 10.17 -3.58 8.43
CA GLY A 303 11.08 -3.28 9.54
C GLY A 303 12.43 -3.97 9.39
N VAL A 304 13.51 -3.19 9.41
CA VAL A 304 14.90 -3.65 9.37
C VAL A 304 15.51 -3.47 10.75
N GLY A 305 16.00 -4.55 11.36
CA GLY A 305 16.69 -4.52 12.65
C GLY A 305 18.08 -5.16 12.60
N PRO A 306 18.76 -5.32 13.75
CA PRO A 306 20.14 -5.83 13.80
C PRO A 306 20.34 -7.23 13.20
N GLY A 307 19.30 -8.07 13.19
CA GLY A 307 19.31 -9.40 12.55
C GLY A 307 19.00 -9.41 11.04
N SER A 308 18.52 -8.29 10.50
CA SER A 308 18.11 -8.14 9.10
C SER A 308 19.28 -7.79 8.18
N VAL A 309 19.09 -7.94 6.87
CA VAL A 309 19.96 -7.33 5.84
C VAL A 309 19.10 -6.66 4.78
N ILE A 310 19.24 -5.34 4.64
CA ILE A 310 18.60 -4.57 3.55
C ILE A 310 19.53 -4.55 2.33
N HIS A 311 18.98 -4.58 1.11
CA HIS A 311 19.74 -4.60 -0.14
C HIS A 311 19.37 -3.38 -0.99
N LEU A 312 20.24 -2.38 -0.99
CA LEU A 312 20.03 -1.09 -1.66
C LEU A 312 20.69 -1.07 -3.06
N PRO A 313 20.09 -0.40 -4.06
CA PRO A 313 18.86 0.42 -3.99
C PRO A 313 17.55 -0.39 -4.04
N SER A 314 17.57 -1.73 -4.10
CA SER A 314 16.37 -2.55 -4.35
C SER A 314 15.30 -2.56 -3.25
N GLY A 315 15.63 -2.12 -2.03
CA GLY A 315 14.71 -2.13 -0.88
C GLY A 315 14.43 -3.51 -0.28
N ARG A 316 14.85 -4.62 -0.91
CA ARG A 316 14.64 -5.97 -0.39
C ARG A 316 15.27 -6.12 1.00
N VAL A 317 14.53 -6.72 1.94
CA VAL A 317 15.02 -7.03 3.29
C VAL A 317 15.03 -8.54 3.47
N ASP A 318 16.20 -9.11 3.72
CA ASP A 318 16.34 -10.48 4.21
C ASP A 318 16.14 -10.46 5.74
N ASN A 319 15.34 -11.40 6.27
CA ASN A 319 14.96 -11.48 7.70
C ASN A 319 14.39 -10.16 8.28
N PRO A 320 13.27 -9.63 7.76
CA PRO A 320 12.62 -8.45 8.34
C PRO A 320 12.10 -8.71 9.76
N VAL A 321 12.11 -7.69 10.62
CA VAL A 321 11.56 -7.75 11.99
C VAL A 321 10.04 -7.79 11.96
N PHE A 322 9.43 -7.13 10.97
CA PHE A 322 8.02 -7.19 10.64
C PHE A 322 7.79 -6.79 9.18
N GLU A 323 6.69 -7.27 8.61
CA GLU A 323 6.08 -6.70 7.42
C GLU A 323 4.66 -6.27 7.79
N ARG A 324 4.33 -5.01 7.58
CA ARG A 324 3.03 -4.41 7.91
C ARG A 324 2.47 -3.68 6.70
N HIS A 325 1.16 -3.47 6.70
CA HIS A 325 0.46 -2.69 5.69
C HIS A 325 -0.29 -1.55 6.37
N TYR A 326 -0.32 -0.39 5.73
CA TYR A 326 -1.03 0.79 6.23
C TYR A 326 -1.92 1.38 5.14
N ALA A 327 -3.10 1.86 5.53
CA ALA A 327 -3.91 2.76 4.72
C ALA A 327 -3.67 4.20 5.16
N ALA A 328 -3.49 5.12 4.21
CA ALA A 328 -3.56 6.56 4.43
C ALA A 328 -4.90 7.10 3.93
N ARG A 329 -5.66 7.76 4.80
CA ARG A 329 -6.96 8.37 4.50
C ARG A 329 -7.12 9.65 5.33
N ALA A 330 -7.67 10.71 4.75
CA ALA A 330 -8.12 11.92 5.46
C ALA A 330 -7.11 12.56 6.45
N GLY A 331 -5.81 12.50 6.15
CA GLY A 331 -4.76 13.06 7.02
C GLY A 331 -4.23 12.13 8.11
N ALA A 332 -4.70 10.87 8.17
CA ALA A 332 -4.24 9.86 9.12
C ALA A 332 -3.72 8.59 8.42
N ILE A 333 -2.98 7.76 9.17
CA ILE A 333 -2.65 6.38 8.78
C ILE A 333 -3.21 5.38 9.80
N ALA A 334 -3.63 4.22 9.32
CA ALA A 334 -4.07 3.09 10.14
C ALA A 334 -3.42 1.79 9.63
N GLU A 335 -3.08 0.87 10.53
CA GLU A 335 -2.57 -0.46 10.15
C GLU A 335 -3.72 -1.32 9.60
N VAL A 336 -3.50 -1.99 8.48
CA VAL A 336 -4.50 -2.79 7.76
C VAL A 336 -4.04 -4.25 7.63
N PRO A 337 -4.97 -5.22 7.60
CA PRO A 337 -4.60 -6.63 7.70
C PRO A 337 -3.70 -7.12 6.55
N ARG A 338 -2.78 -8.04 6.87
CA ARG A 338 -1.86 -8.68 5.90
C ARG A 338 -2.62 -9.40 4.79
N TRP A 339 -3.74 -10.04 5.11
CA TRP A 339 -4.69 -10.62 4.18
C TRP A 339 -6.10 -10.56 4.79
N SER A 340 -7.13 -10.65 3.96
CA SER A 340 -8.53 -10.64 4.39
C SER A 340 -9.40 -11.54 3.50
N LEU A 341 -10.40 -12.17 4.09
CA LEU A 341 -11.36 -13.06 3.42
C LEU A 341 -12.77 -12.75 3.95
N ALA A 342 -13.72 -12.60 3.04
CA ALA A 342 -15.14 -12.57 3.36
C ALA A 342 -15.89 -13.60 2.50
N ILE A 343 -16.96 -14.17 3.07
CA ILE A 343 -17.81 -15.17 2.41
C ILE A 343 -19.29 -14.86 2.59
N HIS A 344 -20.11 -15.43 1.70
CA HIS A 344 -21.54 -15.61 1.90
C HIS A 344 -22.00 -17.02 1.50
N GLY A 345 -23.07 -17.49 2.15
CA GLY A 345 -23.79 -18.73 1.84
C GLY A 345 -25.20 -18.49 1.29
N GLY A 346 -25.52 -17.24 0.97
CA GLY A 346 -26.78 -16.82 0.36
C GLY A 346 -27.57 -15.80 1.18
N ALA A 347 -28.23 -14.89 0.46
CA ALA A 347 -29.26 -14.00 1.00
C ALA A 347 -30.66 -14.60 0.83
N GLY A 348 -31.61 -14.12 1.63
CA GLY A 348 -33.01 -14.56 1.57
C GLY A 348 -33.84 -14.05 2.74
N VAL A 349 -35.14 -14.38 2.71
CA VAL A 349 -36.13 -14.19 3.78
C VAL A 349 -35.81 -15.15 4.96
N ILE A 350 -34.73 -14.86 5.69
CA ILE A 350 -34.24 -15.64 6.82
C ILE A 350 -34.72 -14.96 8.11
N GLU A 351 -35.97 -15.20 8.50
CA GLU A 351 -36.55 -14.61 9.71
C GLU A 351 -35.94 -15.19 11.00
N ARG A 352 -35.73 -14.34 12.02
CA ARG A 352 -35.23 -14.77 13.33
C ARG A 352 -36.23 -15.74 14.00
N GLY A 353 -35.79 -16.96 14.29
CA GLY A 353 -36.64 -18.04 14.80
C GLY A 353 -37.23 -18.97 13.73
N SER A 354 -36.99 -18.73 12.44
CA SER A 354 -37.33 -19.69 11.37
C SER A 354 -36.42 -20.92 11.33
N LEU A 355 -35.21 -20.82 11.90
CA LEU A 355 -34.25 -21.90 12.09
C LEU A 355 -34.36 -22.48 13.50
N SER A 356 -34.22 -23.81 13.63
CA SER A 356 -33.94 -24.43 14.92
C SER A 356 -32.49 -24.15 15.35
N PRO A 357 -32.17 -24.14 16.66
CA PRO A 357 -30.82 -23.88 17.16
C PRO A 357 -29.74 -24.76 16.50
N ASP A 358 -30.03 -26.06 16.33
CA ASP A 358 -29.10 -27.01 15.70
C ASP A 358 -28.83 -26.67 14.22
N LYS A 359 -29.84 -26.19 13.48
CA LYS A 359 -29.67 -25.73 12.09
C LYS A 359 -28.88 -24.43 12.03
N GLU A 360 -29.15 -23.48 12.93
CA GLU A 360 -28.40 -22.23 12.98
C GLU A 360 -26.91 -22.49 13.31
N ALA A 361 -26.65 -23.36 14.30
CA ALA A 361 -25.30 -23.80 14.66
C ALA A 361 -24.58 -24.49 13.48
N ALA A 362 -25.28 -25.35 12.73
CA ALA A 362 -24.72 -26.02 11.56
C ALA A 362 -24.39 -25.02 10.42
N TYR A 363 -25.26 -24.06 10.12
CA TYR A 363 -24.95 -22.99 9.16
C TYR A 363 -23.75 -22.14 9.60
N ARG A 364 -23.65 -21.79 10.89
CA ARG A 364 -22.49 -21.05 11.41
C ARG A 364 -21.20 -21.88 11.33
N ALA A 365 -21.27 -23.20 11.53
CA ALA A 365 -20.13 -24.11 11.40
C ALA A 365 -19.64 -24.26 9.94
N GLY A 366 -20.54 -24.35 8.96
CA GLY A 366 -20.17 -24.39 7.54
C GLY A 366 -19.48 -23.10 7.06
N LEU A 367 -19.98 -21.93 7.52
CA LEU A 367 -19.33 -20.64 7.29
C LEU A 367 -17.95 -20.54 7.97
N ASP A 368 -17.85 -20.99 9.22
CA ASP A 368 -16.63 -21.00 10.03
C ASP A 368 -15.53 -21.89 9.39
N GLU A 369 -15.88 -23.07 8.90
CA GLU A 369 -14.92 -23.95 8.20
C GLU A 369 -14.50 -23.40 6.83
N ALA A 370 -15.42 -22.84 6.04
CA ALA A 370 -15.08 -22.19 4.77
C ALA A 370 -14.11 -21.02 4.96
N LEU A 371 -14.29 -20.22 6.02
CA LEU A 371 -13.35 -19.18 6.43
C LEU A 371 -11.98 -19.74 6.86
N ARG A 372 -11.93 -20.82 7.64
CA ARG A 372 -10.66 -21.46 8.02
C ARG A 372 -9.91 -22.02 6.83
N VAL A 373 -10.60 -22.72 5.92
CA VAL A 373 -9.99 -23.36 4.75
C VAL A 373 -9.43 -22.31 3.78
N GLY A 374 -10.17 -21.24 3.49
CA GLY A 374 -9.67 -20.13 2.69
C GLY A 374 -8.56 -19.34 3.38
N GLY A 375 -8.73 -19.02 4.68
CA GLY A 375 -7.72 -18.32 5.48
C GLY A 375 -6.41 -19.10 5.62
N ALA A 376 -6.46 -20.44 5.68
CA ALA A 376 -5.28 -21.31 5.70
C ALA A 376 -4.49 -21.37 4.38
N VAL A 377 -5.04 -20.82 3.28
CA VAL A 377 -4.28 -20.53 2.04
C VAL A 377 -3.57 -19.18 2.18
N LEU A 378 -4.30 -18.14 2.58
CA LEU A 378 -3.79 -16.77 2.70
C LEU A 378 -2.68 -16.63 3.77
N GLU A 379 -2.84 -17.29 4.92
CA GLU A 379 -1.86 -17.26 6.00
C GLU A 379 -0.50 -17.83 5.56
N LYS A 380 -0.51 -18.84 4.68
CA LYS A 380 0.69 -19.44 4.07
C LYS A 380 1.29 -18.60 2.92
N GLY A 381 0.68 -17.47 2.58
CA GLY A 381 1.08 -16.65 1.42
C GLY A 381 0.59 -17.19 0.08
N GLY A 382 -0.46 -18.03 0.06
CA GLY A 382 -1.14 -18.39 -1.18
C GLY A 382 -1.98 -17.23 -1.73
N PRO A 383 -2.22 -17.17 -3.06
CA PRO A 383 -2.88 -16.05 -3.71
C PRO A 383 -4.38 -16.00 -3.39
N ALA A 384 -4.97 -14.79 -3.45
CA ALA A 384 -6.39 -14.55 -3.19
C ALA A 384 -7.30 -15.47 -4.01
N LEU A 385 -6.92 -15.72 -5.25
CA LEU A 385 -7.61 -16.57 -6.22
C LEU A 385 -7.74 -18.05 -5.77
N ASP A 386 -6.74 -18.59 -5.09
CA ASP A 386 -6.78 -19.96 -4.57
C ASP A 386 -7.57 -20.02 -3.26
N ALA A 387 -7.53 -18.96 -2.45
CA ALA A 387 -8.28 -18.86 -1.20
C ALA A 387 -9.80 -18.77 -1.43
N VAL A 388 -10.26 -17.97 -2.40
CA VAL A 388 -11.69 -17.88 -2.74
C VAL A 388 -12.22 -19.19 -3.32
N ALA A 389 -11.43 -19.89 -4.14
CA ALA A 389 -11.78 -21.22 -4.65
C ALA A 389 -11.87 -22.25 -3.50
N ALA A 390 -10.89 -22.26 -2.59
CA ALA A 390 -10.87 -23.18 -1.46
C ALA A 390 -12.06 -22.96 -0.49
N ALA A 391 -12.43 -21.71 -0.22
CA ALA A 391 -13.62 -21.38 0.57
C ALA A 391 -14.93 -21.82 -0.12
N VAL A 392 -15.07 -21.57 -1.43
CA VAL A 392 -16.27 -21.98 -2.18
C VAL A 392 -16.40 -23.50 -2.28
N ARG A 393 -15.31 -24.26 -2.44
CA ARG A 393 -15.36 -25.74 -2.41
C ARG A 393 -16.02 -26.31 -1.14
N VAL A 394 -15.75 -25.71 0.03
CA VAL A 394 -16.38 -26.13 1.30
C VAL A 394 -17.89 -25.88 1.25
N LEU A 395 -18.30 -24.71 0.76
CA LEU A 395 -19.71 -24.34 0.61
C LEU A 395 -20.43 -25.08 -0.54
N GLU A 396 -19.69 -25.72 -1.45
CA GLU A 396 -20.20 -26.62 -2.49
C GLU A 396 -20.29 -28.10 -2.03
N ASP A 397 -19.57 -28.51 -0.98
CA ASP A 397 -19.65 -29.85 -0.38
C ASP A 397 -20.67 -29.93 0.79
N ASP A 398 -20.99 -28.80 1.42
CA ASP A 398 -21.94 -28.70 2.54
C ASP A 398 -23.42 -28.67 2.05
N PRO A 399 -24.22 -29.72 2.36
CA PRO A 399 -25.60 -29.86 1.89
C PRO A 399 -26.60 -28.78 2.35
N LEU A 400 -26.21 -27.88 3.25
CA LEU A 400 -27.06 -26.79 3.76
C LEU A 400 -27.17 -25.61 2.77
N PHE A 401 -26.12 -25.35 2.00
CA PHE A 401 -26.10 -24.22 1.06
C PHE A 401 -26.71 -24.59 -0.30
N ASN A 402 -26.76 -23.66 -1.25
CA ASN A 402 -27.35 -23.85 -2.57
C ASN A 402 -26.29 -23.73 -3.68
N ALA A 403 -25.20 -24.47 -3.54
CA ALA A 403 -24.18 -24.67 -4.55
C ALA A 403 -23.67 -26.11 -4.42
N GLY A 404 -23.20 -26.72 -5.51
CA GLY A 404 -22.79 -28.14 -5.49
C GLY A 404 -23.84 -29.05 -4.82
N ARG A 405 -23.45 -29.70 -3.73
CA ARG A 405 -24.33 -30.51 -2.88
C ARG A 405 -25.27 -29.64 -2.06
N GLY A 406 -26.57 -29.91 -2.18
CA GLY A 406 -27.59 -29.00 -1.63
C GLY A 406 -28.10 -27.99 -2.65
N ALA A 407 -27.69 -28.08 -3.92
CA ALA A 407 -28.32 -27.31 -4.99
C ALA A 407 -29.84 -27.54 -5.09
N VAL A 408 -30.56 -26.48 -5.44
CA VAL A 408 -31.99 -26.52 -5.79
C VAL A 408 -32.22 -27.24 -7.13
N PHE A 409 -33.48 -27.60 -7.37
CA PHE A 409 -33.90 -28.32 -8.56
C PHE A 409 -34.56 -27.42 -9.60
N THR A 410 -34.35 -27.74 -10.89
CA THR A 410 -35.14 -27.21 -12.01
C THR A 410 -36.61 -27.67 -11.93
N ALA A 411 -37.50 -27.06 -12.72
CA ALA A 411 -38.89 -27.47 -12.82
C ALA A 411 -39.06 -28.96 -13.20
N GLU A 412 -38.14 -29.50 -13.99
CA GLU A 412 -38.07 -30.89 -14.43
C GLU A 412 -37.56 -31.84 -13.32
N GLY A 413 -36.86 -31.31 -12.31
CA GLY A 413 -36.33 -32.08 -11.18
C GLY A 413 -34.87 -32.51 -11.35
N LYS A 414 -34.07 -31.75 -12.10
CA LYS A 414 -32.60 -31.91 -12.19
C LYS A 414 -31.89 -30.89 -11.31
N ASN A 415 -30.62 -31.13 -10.98
CA ASN A 415 -29.71 -30.07 -10.55
C ASN A 415 -28.94 -29.56 -11.79
N GLU A 416 -28.78 -28.23 -11.88
CA GLU A 416 -28.05 -27.53 -12.94
C GLU A 416 -27.26 -26.41 -12.26
N LEU A 417 -25.94 -26.42 -12.35
CA LEU A 417 -25.05 -25.60 -11.52
C LEU A 417 -24.41 -24.47 -12.35
N ASP A 418 -24.26 -23.30 -11.73
CA ASP A 418 -23.72 -22.09 -12.33
C ASP A 418 -22.61 -21.53 -11.41
N ALA A 419 -21.43 -21.18 -11.93
CA ALA A 419 -20.32 -20.63 -11.13
C ALA A 419 -19.37 -19.71 -11.94
N ALA A 420 -18.67 -18.81 -11.26
CA ALA A 420 -17.57 -18.04 -11.83
C ALA A 420 -16.48 -17.70 -10.81
N ILE A 421 -15.28 -17.45 -11.32
CA ILE A 421 -14.10 -16.96 -10.58
C ILE A 421 -13.39 -15.87 -11.40
N MET A 422 -12.82 -14.87 -10.71
CA MET A 422 -12.08 -13.78 -11.34
C MET A 422 -10.85 -13.37 -10.52
N ASP A 423 -9.73 -13.18 -11.22
CA ASP A 423 -8.47 -12.64 -10.70
C ASP A 423 -8.43 -11.12 -10.90
N GLY A 424 -8.27 -10.36 -9.82
CA GLY A 424 -8.17 -8.91 -9.84
C GLY A 424 -6.85 -8.38 -10.45
N LYS A 425 -5.77 -9.17 -10.38
CA LYS A 425 -4.42 -8.81 -10.86
C LYS A 425 -4.36 -8.76 -12.39
N THR A 426 -4.87 -9.80 -13.05
CA THR A 426 -4.85 -9.91 -14.52
C THR A 426 -6.19 -9.64 -15.20
N GLN A 427 -7.29 -9.49 -14.44
CA GLN A 427 -8.67 -9.48 -14.95
C GLN A 427 -9.05 -10.72 -15.78
N LYS A 428 -8.27 -11.81 -15.67
CA LYS A 428 -8.71 -13.13 -16.12
C LYS A 428 -9.95 -13.55 -15.33
N ALA A 429 -10.89 -14.18 -16.03
CA ALA A 429 -12.08 -14.74 -15.44
C ALA A 429 -12.43 -16.06 -16.13
N GLY A 430 -13.08 -16.95 -15.39
CA GLY A 430 -13.64 -18.19 -15.90
C GLY A 430 -15.00 -18.45 -15.29
N ALA A 431 -15.92 -19.00 -16.09
CA ALA A 431 -17.31 -19.18 -15.72
C ALA A 431 -17.92 -20.42 -16.38
N VAL A 432 -18.89 -21.02 -15.70
CA VAL A 432 -19.72 -22.10 -16.21
C VAL A 432 -21.18 -21.94 -15.85
N ALA A 433 -22.08 -22.40 -16.71
CA ALA A 433 -23.51 -22.37 -16.47
C ALA A 433 -24.22 -23.65 -16.92
N GLY A 434 -25.21 -24.09 -16.14
CA GLY A 434 -26.00 -25.29 -16.38
C GLY A 434 -25.20 -26.60 -16.41
N VAL A 435 -24.14 -26.72 -15.61
CA VAL A 435 -23.33 -27.96 -15.53
C VAL A 435 -23.97 -28.98 -14.58
N THR A 436 -23.75 -30.27 -14.85
CA THR A 436 -24.60 -31.34 -14.29
C THR A 436 -23.82 -32.50 -13.67
N ARG A 437 -22.49 -32.54 -13.79
CA ARG A 437 -21.67 -33.68 -13.32
C ARG A 437 -20.43 -33.33 -12.51
N THR A 438 -19.88 -32.14 -12.66
CA THR A 438 -18.65 -31.74 -11.94
C THR A 438 -18.96 -31.48 -10.47
N ARG A 439 -18.23 -32.11 -9.55
CA ARG A 439 -18.48 -32.00 -8.10
C ARG A 439 -18.42 -30.56 -7.59
N HIS A 440 -17.36 -29.85 -7.99
CA HIS A 440 -17.06 -28.48 -7.62
C HIS A 440 -17.13 -27.57 -8.87
N PRO A 441 -18.30 -26.98 -9.18
CA PRO A 441 -18.44 -26.02 -10.29
C PRO A 441 -17.39 -24.90 -10.30
N ILE A 442 -16.93 -24.43 -9.13
CA ILE A 442 -15.89 -23.41 -9.06
C ILE A 442 -14.54 -23.86 -9.65
N ASP A 443 -14.21 -25.15 -9.57
CA ASP A 443 -12.98 -25.69 -10.16
C ASP A 443 -13.08 -25.84 -11.68
N LEU A 444 -14.28 -26.05 -12.21
CA LEU A 444 -14.50 -25.99 -13.65
C LEU A 444 -14.45 -24.55 -14.16
N ALA A 445 -15.01 -23.59 -13.43
CA ALA A 445 -14.83 -22.16 -13.72
C ALA A 445 -13.34 -21.77 -13.72
N ARG A 446 -12.56 -22.21 -12.72
CA ARG A 446 -11.10 -22.02 -12.67
C ARG A 446 -10.39 -22.71 -13.84
N ALA A 447 -10.78 -23.92 -14.20
CA ALA A 447 -10.21 -24.64 -15.35
C ALA A 447 -10.52 -23.96 -16.70
N VAL A 448 -11.69 -23.32 -16.85
CA VAL A 448 -12.01 -22.50 -18.03
C VAL A 448 -11.04 -21.32 -18.16
N MET A 449 -10.76 -20.63 -17.04
CA MET A 449 -9.83 -19.50 -16.99
C MET A 449 -8.36 -19.86 -17.27
N ASP A 450 -7.89 -20.97 -16.73
CA ASP A 450 -6.47 -21.35 -16.77
C ASP A 450 -6.12 -22.27 -17.95
N LYS A 451 -7.07 -23.08 -18.43
CA LYS A 451 -6.84 -24.14 -19.42
C LYS A 451 -7.63 -23.97 -20.73
N SER A 452 -8.24 -22.80 -20.97
CA SER A 452 -8.93 -22.48 -22.23
C SER A 452 -8.68 -21.03 -22.68
N PRO A 453 -8.94 -20.69 -23.96
CA PRO A 453 -8.94 -19.31 -24.45
C PRO A 453 -10.29 -18.61 -24.25
N HIS A 454 -11.17 -19.14 -23.38
CA HIS A 454 -12.55 -18.69 -23.21
C HIS A 454 -12.82 -18.23 -21.77
N VAL A 455 -13.74 -17.27 -21.61
CA VAL A 455 -14.19 -16.79 -20.29
C VAL A 455 -15.37 -17.61 -19.76
N MET A 456 -16.24 -18.12 -20.63
CA MET A 456 -17.45 -18.83 -20.21
C MET A 456 -17.77 -20.03 -21.10
N LEU A 457 -18.07 -21.18 -20.48
CA LEU A 457 -18.66 -22.35 -21.14
C LEU A 457 -20.04 -22.66 -20.53
N ALA A 458 -20.85 -23.50 -21.20
CA ALA A 458 -22.16 -23.88 -20.68
C ALA A 458 -22.58 -25.32 -21.05
N ARG A 459 -23.42 -25.91 -20.19
CA ARG A 459 -24.14 -27.19 -20.38
C ARG A 459 -23.20 -28.30 -20.85
N ASP A 460 -23.64 -29.13 -21.80
CA ASP A 460 -22.90 -30.23 -22.43
C ASP A 460 -21.51 -29.83 -22.98
N GLY A 461 -21.26 -28.54 -23.26
CA GLY A 461 -19.92 -28.06 -23.61
C GLY A 461 -18.98 -27.99 -22.41
N ALA A 462 -19.48 -27.45 -21.29
CA ALA A 462 -18.73 -27.35 -20.05
C ALA A 462 -18.55 -28.71 -19.35
N ASP A 463 -19.58 -29.57 -19.28
CA ASP A 463 -19.44 -30.91 -18.70
C ASP A 463 -18.46 -31.80 -19.52
N ARG A 464 -18.37 -31.64 -20.86
CA ARG A 464 -17.33 -32.29 -21.67
C ARG A 464 -15.93 -31.75 -21.39
N PHE A 465 -15.77 -30.43 -21.35
CA PHE A 465 -14.51 -29.81 -20.99
C PHE A 465 -14.04 -30.25 -19.58
N SER A 466 -14.96 -30.45 -18.64
CA SER A 466 -14.67 -30.97 -17.28
C SER A 466 -14.01 -32.36 -17.31
N LEU A 467 -14.56 -33.27 -18.14
CA LEU A 467 -14.00 -34.59 -18.38
C LEU A 467 -12.60 -34.50 -19.02
N GLU A 468 -12.43 -33.64 -20.02
CA GLU A 468 -11.15 -33.41 -20.72
C GLU A 468 -10.08 -32.81 -19.78
N GLN A 469 -10.47 -31.97 -18.82
CA GLN A 469 -9.57 -31.38 -17.82
C GLN A 469 -9.32 -32.26 -16.59
N GLY A 470 -9.94 -33.44 -16.52
CA GLY A 470 -9.72 -34.45 -15.47
C GLY A 470 -10.30 -34.10 -14.10
N LEU A 471 -11.36 -33.29 -14.04
CA LEU A 471 -11.99 -32.88 -12.77
C LEU A 471 -12.90 -33.98 -12.20
N GLU A 472 -13.14 -33.96 -10.88
CA GLU A 472 -13.96 -34.96 -10.20
C GLU A 472 -15.42 -34.91 -10.70
N GLN A 473 -15.88 -36.05 -11.21
CA GLN A 473 -17.25 -36.26 -11.67
C GLN A 473 -18.03 -37.07 -10.65
N VAL A 474 -19.20 -36.58 -10.27
CA VAL A 474 -20.15 -37.30 -9.41
C VAL A 474 -21.32 -37.84 -10.22
N ASP A 475 -22.12 -38.71 -9.60
CA ASP A 475 -23.48 -38.95 -10.10
C ASP A 475 -24.38 -37.76 -9.74
N PRO A 476 -25.32 -37.32 -10.60
CA PRO A 476 -26.22 -36.22 -10.29
C PRO A 476 -27.04 -36.41 -8.99
N ALA A 477 -27.26 -37.65 -8.53
CA ALA A 477 -27.88 -37.92 -7.23
C ALA A 477 -27.03 -37.48 -6.02
N TRP A 478 -25.74 -37.14 -6.19
CA TRP A 478 -24.89 -36.57 -5.14
C TRP A 478 -25.29 -35.13 -4.79
N PHE A 479 -25.71 -34.32 -5.78
CA PHE A 479 -26.14 -32.94 -5.56
C PHE A 479 -27.45 -32.84 -4.76
N ARG A 480 -28.28 -33.89 -4.83
CA ARG A 480 -29.59 -33.97 -4.16
C ARG A 480 -29.46 -33.96 -2.64
N THR A 481 -30.27 -33.12 -2.01
CA THR A 481 -30.72 -33.33 -0.63
C THR A 481 -32.24 -33.48 -0.60
N GLU A 482 -32.76 -34.22 0.39
CA GLU A 482 -34.21 -34.44 0.48
C GLU A 482 -34.96 -33.15 0.83
N GLU A 483 -34.36 -32.25 1.61
CA GLU A 483 -34.95 -30.94 1.92
C GLU A 483 -35.17 -30.08 0.66
N ARG A 484 -34.19 -30.03 -0.26
CA ARG A 484 -34.34 -29.33 -1.55
C ARG A 484 -35.34 -30.02 -2.48
N TRP A 485 -35.47 -31.35 -2.41
CA TRP A 485 -36.49 -32.07 -3.17
C TRP A 485 -37.90 -31.76 -2.66
N GLN A 486 -38.10 -31.75 -1.34
CA GLN A 486 -39.39 -31.37 -0.74
C GLN A 486 -39.73 -29.91 -1.03
N ALA A 487 -38.74 -29.01 -1.15
CA ALA A 487 -38.96 -27.65 -1.64
C ALA A 487 -39.50 -27.63 -3.10
N LEU A 488 -38.92 -28.43 -4.01
CA LEU A 488 -39.45 -28.58 -5.38
C LEU A 488 -40.88 -29.13 -5.40
N LEU A 489 -41.18 -30.14 -4.56
CA LEU A 489 -42.54 -30.70 -4.50
C LEU A 489 -43.56 -29.67 -4.01
N LYS A 490 -43.23 -28.88 -2.98
CA LYS A 490 -44.06 -27.74 -2.51
C LYS A 490 -44.24 -26.67 -3.61
N TRP A 491 -43.17 -26.33 -4.33
CA TRP A 491 -43.24 -25.38 -5.46
C TRP A 491 -44.17 -25.88 -6.57
N ARG A 492 -44.07 -27.17 -6.96
CA ARG A 492 -44.96 -27.80 -7.93
C ARG A 492 -46.44 -27.76 -7.50
N GLN A 493 -46.72 -27.86 -6.20
CA GLN A 493 -48.09 -27.79 -5.65
C GLN A 493 -48.73 -26.39 -5.72
N LYS A 494 -47.94 -25.30 -5.68
CA LYS A 494 -48.45 -23.91 -5.77
C LYS A 494 -49.09 -23.56 -7.13
N GLN A 495 -48.95 -24.43 -8.15
CA GLN A 495 -49.19 -24.20 -9.57
C GLN A 495 -48.27 -23.12 -10.19
N PRO A 496 -47.47 -23.44 -11.23
CA PRO A 496 -46.50 -22.52 -11.81
C PRO A 496 -47.15 -21.55 -12.83
N GLN A 497 -47.95 -20.60 -12.33
CA GLN A 497 -48.14 -19.34 -13.06
C GLN A 497 -46.82 -18.56 -13.05
N ALA A 498 -46.54 -17.78 -14.10
CA ALA A 498 -45.20 -17.32 -14.44
C ALA A 498 -44.69 -16.10 -13.64
N ALA A 499 -44.96 -16.06 -12.34
CA ALA A 499 -44.33 -15.13 -11.40
C ALA A 499 -43.10 -15.77 -10.74
N ILE A 500 -42.12 -14.94 -10.36
CA ILE A 500 -41.07 -15.33 -9.42
C ILE A 500 -41.73 -15.59 -8.06
N ASP A 501 -41.35 -16.67 -7.38
CA ASP A 501 -41.94 -17.05 -6.08
C ASP A 501 -41.46 -16.08 -4.98
N PRO A 502 -42.34 -15.28 -4.34
CA PRO A 502 -41.96 -14.24 -3.36
C PRO A 502 -41.54 -14.83 -1.99
N THR A 503 -41.02 -16.06 -1.98
CA THR A 503 -40.33 -16.67 -0.83
C THR A 503 -38.86 -16.96 -1.16
N HIS A 504 -38.30 -16.26 -2.16
CA HIS A 504 -36.87 -15.96 -2.35
C HIS A 504 -35.91 -17.13 -2.12
N LEU A 505 -36.13 -18.23 -2.84
CA LEU A 505 -35.30 -19.45 -2.82
C LEU A 505 -34.03 -19.27 -3.69
N PHE A 506 -33.23 -18.24 -3.39
CA PHE A 506 -32.10 -17.71 -4.18
C PHE A 506 -30.74 -17.83 -3.48
N GLY A 507 -30.53 -18.88 -2.69
CA GLY A 507 -29.22 -19.13 -2.10
C GLY A 507 -28.14 -19.22 -3.19
N THR A 508 -27.03 -18.53 -2.99
CA THR A 508 -25.83 -18.58 -3.82
C THR A 508 -24.66 -18.48 -2.84
N VAL A 509 -23.57 -19.19 -3.07
CA VAL A 509 -22.39 -19.12 -2.20
C VAL A 509 -21.30 -18.31 -2.88
N GLY A 510 -20.43 -17.67 -2.12
CA GLY A 510 -19.33 -16.92 -2.69
C GLY A 510 -18.32 -16.42 -1.69
N ALA A 511 -17.18 -15.97 -2.23
CA ALA A 511 -16.04 -15.50 -1.48
C ALA A 511 -15.36 -14.33 -2.19
N VAL A 512 -14.83 -13.39 -1.41
CA VAL A 512 -13.92 -12.33 -1.88
C VAL A 512 -12.71 -12.27 -0.95
N ALA A 513 -11.52 -12.14 -1.51
CA ALA A 513 -10.28 -12.13 -0.74
C ALA A 513 -9.31 -11.03 -1.19
N LEU A 514 -8.45 -10.63 -0.26
CA LEU A 514 -7.26 -9.81 -0.44
C LEU A 514 -6.06 -10.60 0.12
N ASP A 515 -5.00 -10.80 -0.67
CA ASP A 515 -3.81 -11.52 -0.23
C ASP A 515 -2.65 -10.63 0.26
N ALA A 516 -1.53 -11.27 0.61
CA ALA A 516 -0.35 -10.63 1.17
C ALA A 516 0.46 -9.80 0.17
N GLU A 517 0.29 -10.00 -1.14
CA GLU A 517 0.81 -9.10 -2.19
C GLU A 517 -0.15 -7.91 -2.43
N GLY A 518 -1.40 -8.02 -1.97
CA GLY A 518 -2.44 -6.99 -2.13
C GLY A 518 -3.36 -7.24 -3.32
N HIS A 519 -3.37 -8.44 -3.89
CA HIS A 519 -4.24 -8.79 -5.01
C HIS A 519 -5.63 -9.21 -4.54
N LEU A 520 -6.64 -8.86 -5.33
CA LEU A 520 -8.04 -9.13 -5.06
C LEU A 520 -8.54 -10.32 -5.90
N ALA A 521 -9.46 -11.11 -5.35
CA ALA A 521 -10.16 -12.16 -6.11
C ALA A 521 -11.61 -12.32 -5.67
N ALA A 522 -12.45 -12.82 -6.58
CA ALA A 522 -13.85 -13.15 -6.32
C ALA A 522 -14.22 -14.52 -6.88
N ALA A 523 -15.06 -15.26 -6.14
CA ALA A 523 -15.64 -16.53 -6.55
C ALA A 523 -17.12 -16.58 -6.16
N THR A 524 -17.97 -17.16 -7.01
CA THR A 524 -19.41 -17.33 -6.74
C THR A 524 -19.91 -18.63 -7.38
N SER A 525 -20.78 -19.38 -6.70
CA SER A 525 -21.35 -20.64 -7.20
C SER A 525 -22.79 -20.83 -6.72
N THR A 526 -23.65 -21.46 -7.54
CA THR A 526 -25.08 -21.61 -7.25
C THR A 526 -25.75 -22.77 -7.98
N GLY A 527 -26.82 -23.33 -7.39
CA GLY A 527 -27.83 -24.12 -8.09
C GLY A 527 -28.86 -23.28 -8.86
N GLY A 528 -28.83 -21.95 -8.71
CA GLY A 528 -29.85 -21.03 -9.20
C GLY A 528 -31.09 -21.03 -8.29
N MET A 529 -32.28 -20.92 -8.88
CA MET A 529 -33.55 -20.86 -8.15
C MET A 529 -34.36 -22.16 -8.24
N THR A 530 -35.14 -22.46 -7.20
CA THR A 530 -36.05 -23.62 -7.21
C THR A 530 -37.11 -23.46 -8.31
N GLY A 531 -37.31 -24.50 -9.12
CA GLY A 531 -38.25 -24.49 -10.22
C GLY A 531 -37.76 -23.75 -11.47
N LYS A 532 -36.46 -23.41 -11.58
CA LYS A 532 -35.89 -22.77 -12.79
C LYS A 532 -36.18 -23.62 -14.03
N ARG A 533 -36.48 -22.98 -15.17
CA ARG A 533 -36.91 -23.63 -16.42
C ARG A 533 -35.91 -23.41 -17.54
N TRP A 534 -35.93 -24.30 -18.54
CA TRP A 534 -35.28 -24.12 -19.85
C TRP A 534 -33.75 -23.87 -19.79
N GLY A 535 -33.12 -24.21 -18.66
CA GLY A 535 -31.74 -23.89 -18.33
C GLY A 535 -31.48 -22.38 -18.15
N ARG A 536 -32.34 -21.69 -17.38
CA ARG A 536 -32.12 -20.33 -16.87
C ARG A 536 -30.77 -20.22 -16.17
N ILE A 537 -30.01 -19.19 -16.55
CA ILE A 537 -28.70 -18.84 -15.99
C ILE A 537 -28.89 -17.63 -15.07
N GLY A 538 -28.29 -17.67 -13.88
CA GLY A 538 -28.33 -16.55 -12.91
C GLY A 538 -27.27 -15.47 -13.16
N ASP A 539 -27.15 -14.55 -12.21
CA ASP A 539 -26.10 -13.52 -12.13
C ASP A 539 -24.70 -14.10 -11.87
N SER A 540 -24.64 -15.19 -11.09
CA SER A 540 -23.41 -15.71 -10.50
C SER A 540 -22.30 -16.05 -11.51
N PRO A 541 -22.58 -16.71 -12.66
CA PRO A 541 -21.56 -16.96 -13.69
C PRO A 541 -21.32 -15.77 -14.64
N ILE A 542 -22.12 -14.70 -14.53
CA ILE A 542 -22.02 -13.52 -15.41
C ILE A 542 -21.04 -12.53 -14.78
N ILE A 543 -19.85 -12.46 -15.36
CA ILE A 543 -18.80 -11.53 -14.94
C ILE A 543 -19.30 -10.08 -15.01
N GLY A 544 -19.22 -9.37 -13.89
CA GLY A 544 -19.76 -8.02 -13.72
C GLY A 544 -21.20 -7.95 -13.20
N ALA A 545 -21.95 -9.05 -13.16
CA ALA A 545 -23.27 -9.10 -12.50
C ALA A 545 -23.16 -9.70 -11.09
N GLY A 546 -22.88 -11.01 -10.99
CA GLY A 546 -22.76 -11.72 -9.71
C GLY A 546 -21.33 -11.91 -9.20
N THR A 547 -20.33 -11.86 -10.10
CA THR A 547 -18.90 -12.03 -9.77
C THR A 547 -18.07 -10.96 -10.48
N TYR A 548 -17.20 -10.24 -9.76
CA TYR A 548 -16.22 -9.33 -10.37
C TYR A 548 -14.99 -9.15 -9.47
N ALA A 549 -13.80 -9.00 -10.03
CA ALA A 549 -12.60 -8.61 -9.28
C ALA A 549 -11.68 -7.73 -10.13
N LYS A 550 -11.12 -6.68 -9.52
CA LYS A 550 -10.09 -5.85 -10.12
C LYS A 550 -9.26 -5.12 -9.06
N ASP A 551 -7.94 -5.25 -9.17
CA ASP A 551 -6.98 -4.58 -8.30
C ASP A 551 -7.08 -3.05 -8.39
N GLY A 552 -6.83 -2.38 -7.26
CA GLY A 552 -7.05 -0.93 -7.13
C GLY A 552 -8.51 -0.48 -7.20
N GLN A 553 -9.47 -1.41 -7.28
CA GLN A 553 -10.90 -1.14 -7.21
C GLN A 553 -11.54 -1.99 -6.10
N CYS A 554 -12.13 -3.14 -6.44
CA CYS A 554 -12.65 -4.11 -5.49
C CYS A 554 -12.82 -5.51 -6.11
N ALA A 555 -13.00 -6.51 -5.23
CA ALA A 555 -13.64 -7.78 -5.54
C ALA A 555 -15.07 -7.79 -4.98
N VAL A 556 -16.01 -8.43 -5.69
CA VAL A 556 -17.44 -8.51 -5.35
C VAL A 556 -18.00 -9.89 -5.68
N SER A 557 -18.79 -10.45 -4.77
CA SER A 557 -19.63 -11.63 -4.99
C SER A 557 -21.05 -11.35 -4.47
N ALA A 558 -22.08 -11.77 -5.21
CA ALA A 558 -23.48 -11.45 -4.93
C ALA A 558 -24.38 -12.69 -4.77
N THR A 559 -25.59 -12.47 -4.24
CA THR A 559 -26.63 -13.49 -4.04
C THR A 559 -28.01 -12.84 -4.01
N GLY A 560 -29.00 -13.45 -4.66
CA GLY A 560 -30.38 -12.97 -4.66
C GLY A 560 -31.12 -13.21 -5.98
N SER A 561 -32.12 -12.36 -6.27
CA SER A 561 -32.89 -12.38 -7.52
C SER A 561 -32.04 -11.98 -8.74
N GLY A 562 -31.25 -12.94 -9.24
CA GLY A 562 -30.19 -12.72 -10.24
C GLY A 562 -30.57 -11.97 -11.51
N GLU A 563 -31.82 -12.10 -11.99
CA GLU A 563 -32.35 -11.33 -13.12
C GLU A 563 -32.17 -9.80 -12.95
N TYR A 564 -32.23 -9.32 -11.71
CA TYR A 564 -32.09 -7.90 -11.36
C TYR A 564 -30.61 -7.50 -11.17
N PHE A 565 -29.78 -8.38 -10.59
CA PHE A 565 -28.32 -8.18 -10.51
C PHE A 565 -27.65 -8.14 -11.89
N ILE A 566 -28.15 -8.91 -12.86
CA ILE A 566 -27.74 -8.82 -14.28
C ILE A 566 -28.13 -7.45 -14.86
N ARG A 567 -29.39 -7.02 -14.66
CA ARG A 567 -29.91 -5.75 -15.21
C ARG A 567 -29.17 -4.52 -14.67
N GLU A 568 -28.79 -4.51 -13.39
CA GLU A 568 -27.98 -3.44 -12.79
C GLU A 568 -26.46 -3.59 -13.04
N SER A 569 -26.01 -4.73 -13.55
CA SER A 569 -24.58 -5.11 -13.60
C SER A 569 -23.90 -4.92 -12.23
N ALA A 570 -24.54 -5.44 -11.17
CA ALA A 570 -24.32 -5.02 -9.79
C ALA A 570 -22.85 -5.11 -9.33
N ALA A 571 -22.18 -6.26 -9.52
CA ALA A 571 -20.79 -6.44 -9.11
C ALA A 571 -19.83 -5.44 -9.80
N ARG A 572 -20.08 -5.12 -11.07
CA ARG A 572 -19.29 -4.11 -11.80
C ARG A 572 -19.67 -2.68 -11.40
N GLN A 573 -20.96 -2.39 -11.22
CA GLN A 573 -21.47 -1.08 -10.81
C GLN A 573 -20.82 -0.62 -9.49
N LEU A 574 -20.65 -1.54 -8.54
CA LEU A 574 -19.97 -1.30 -7.27
C LEU A 574 -18.52 -0.83 -7.46
N CYS A 575 -17.72 -1.55 -8.26
CA CYS A 575 -16.31 -1.18 -8.45
C CYS A 575 -16.12 0.05 -9.36
N ASP A 576 -17.03 0.33 -10.29
CA ASP A 576 -17.04 1.60 -11.04
C ASP A 576 -17.44 2.79 -10.15
N ARG A 577 -18.31 2.62 -9.14
CA ARG A 577 -18.60 3.66 -8.14
C ARG A 577 -17.36 4.01 -7.31
N VAL A 578 -16.68 3.01 -6.76
CA VAL A 578 -15.42 3.20 -6.01
C VAL A 578 -14.39 3.91 -6.90
N ALA A 579 -14.18 3.39 -8.12
CA ALA A 579 -13.10 3.86 -9.00
C ALA A 579 -13.35 5.22 -9.67
N TRP A 580 -14.60 5.59 -9.97
CA TRP A 580 -14.91 6.81 -10.75
C TRP A 580 -15.56 7.93 -9.92
N ARG A 581 -16.06 7.63 -8.72
CA ARG A 581 -16.70 8.63 -7.84
C ARG A 581 -15.98 8.81 -6.51
N GLY A 582 -15.14 7.85 -6.09
CA GLY A 582 -14.57 7.84 -4.75
C GLY A 582 -15.60 7.55 -3.65
N GLU A 583 -16.74 6.92 -3.99
CA GLU A 583 -17.65 6.33 -2.99
C GLU A 583 -16.86 5.29 -2.18
N SER A 584 -16.95 5.30 -0.85
CA SER A 584 -16.28 4.26 -0.05
C SER A 584 -16.88 2.88 -0.33
N LEU A 585 -16.14 1.80 -0.06
CA LEU A 585 -16.59 0.43 -0.36
C LEU A 585 -17.97 0.12 0.26
N LYS A 586 -18.22 0.59 1.49
CA LYS A 586 -19.49 0.38 2.21
C LYS A 586 -20.63 1.23 1.63
N GLU A 587 -20.36 2.47 1.22
CA GLU A 587 -21.34 3.32 0.52
C GLU A 587 -21.69 2.78 -0.86
N ALA A 588 -20.68 2.42 -1.66
CA ALA A 588 -20.85 1.84 -2.99
C ALA A 588 -21.62 0.52 -2.94
N ALA A 589 -21.31 -0.35 -1.97
CA ALA A 589 -22.04 -1.60 -1.74
C ALA A 589 -23.52 -1.35 -1.41
N GLN A 590 -23.81 -0.44 -0.48
CA GLN A 590 -25.19 -0.13 -0.12
C GLN A 590 -25.95 0.56 -1.27
N ALA A 591 -25.31 1.48 -1.99
CA ALA A 591 -25.93 2.16 -3.12
C ALA A 591 -26.24 1.20 -4.30
N THR A 592 -25.39 0.19 -4.52
CA THR A 592 -25.64 -0.87 -5.51
C THR A 592 -26.80 -1.79 -5.10
N ILE A 593 -26.85 -2.29 -3.86
CA ILE A 593 -27.98 -3.16 -3.46
C ILE A 593 -29.32 -2.41 -3.42
N MET A 594 -29.30 -1.10 -3.09
CA MET A 594 -30.48 -0.24 -3.20
C MET A 594 -30.90 0.04 -4.66
N ALA A 595 -29.97 0.05 -5.61
CA ALA A 595 -30.31 0.14 -7.04
C ALA A 595 -31.01 -1.12 -7.56
N VAL A 596 -30.51 -2.31 -7.16
CA VAL A 596 -31.19 -3.60 -7.39
C VAL A 596 -32.60 -3.60 -6.76
N GLY A 597 -32.74 -3.07 -5.54
CA GLY A 597 -34.03 -2.84 -4.88
C GLY A 597 -34.97 -1.91 -5.68
N ALA A 598 -34.45 -0.80 -6.21
CA ALA A 598 -35.24 0.18 -6.95
C ALA A 598 -35.85 -0.36 -8.25
N ILE A 599 -35.22 -1.36 -8.89
CA ILE A 599 -35.79 -2.07 -10.05
C ILE A 599 -36.62 -3.30 -9.69
N GLY A 600 -36.80 -3.59 -8.40
CA GLY A 600 -37.66 -4.66 -7.86
C GLY A 600 -36.97 -5.97 -7.51
N GLY A 601 -35.67 -5.95 -7.22
CA GLY A 601 -34.88 -7.14 -6.86
C GLY A 601 -34.31 -7.14 -5.44
N ASP A 602 -34.03 -8.32 -4.94
CA ASP A 602 -33.74 -8.64 -3.54
C ASP A 602 -32.48 -9.49 -3.38
N GLY A 603 -31.84 -9.40 -2.21
CA GLY A 603 -30.73 -10.22 -1.78
C GLY A 603 -29.63 -9.44 -1.05
N GLY A 604 -28.38 -9.72 -1.42
CA GLY A 604 -27.20 -9.06 -0.86
C GLY A 604 -25.92 -9.28 -1.67
N LEU A 605 -24.84 -8.65 -1.22
CA LEU A 605 -23.51 -8.82 -1.77
C LEU A 605 -22.43 -8.64 -0.70
N ILE A 606 -21.26 -9.19 -0.98
CA ILE A 606 -20.02 -8.95 -0.24
C ILE A 606 -19.01 -8.30 -1.17
N ALA A 607 -18.22 -7.36 -0.65
CA ALA A 607 -17.15 -6.72 -1.40
C ALA A 607 -15.87 -6.58 -0.57
N MET A 608 -14.72 -6.65 -1.21
CA MET A 608 -13.39 -6.48 -0.61
C MET A 608 -12.64 -5.35 -1.31
N GLY A 609 -12.08 -4.43 -0.52
CA GLY A 609 -11.22 -3.35 -0.98
C GLY A 609 -9.73 -3.64 -0.74
N PRO A 610 -8.81 -2.84 -1.32
CA PRO A 610 -7.37 -2.95 -1.09
C PRO A 610 -6.91 -2.68 0.35
N ASP A 611 -7.75 -2.03 1.17
CA ASP A 611 -7.57 -1.87 2.62
C ASP A 611 -7.94 -3.15 3.42
N GLY A 612 -8.66 -4.10 2.82
CA GLY A 612 -8.95 -5.40 3.43
C GLY A 612 -10.09 -5.41 4.45
N ASP A 613 -10.85 -4.32 4.58
CA ASP A 613 -12.09 -4.31 5.38
C ASP A 613 -13.31 -4.62 4.48
N PRO A 614 -13.95 -5.80 4.62
CA PRO A 614 -15.04 -6.18 3.73
C PRO A 614 -16.34 -5.41 4.01
N ALA A 615 -16.99 -4.98 2.93
CA ALA A 615 -18.36 -4.47 2.97
C ALA A 615 -19.36 -5.63 2.79
N PHE A 616 -20.43 -5.59 3.58
CA PHE A 616 -21.60 -6.47 3.45
C PHE A 616 -22.82 -5.57 3.25
N ALA A 617 -23.55 -5.74 2.15
CA ALA A 617 -24.74 -4.97 1.84
C ALA A 617 -25.91 -5.91 1.55
N ILE A 618 -27.07 -5.62 2.13
CA ILE A 618 -28.25 -6.49 2.13
C ILE A 618 -29.49 -5.59 1.96
N ASN A 619 -30.47 -6.02 1.17
CA ASN A 619 -31.82 -5.41 1.11
C ASN A 619 -32.95 -6.41 1.45
N ASP A 620 -32.59 -7.65 1.79
CA ASP A 620 -33.46 -8.71 2.31
C ASP A 620 -33.33 -8.87 3.86
N LEU A 621 -34.04 -9.81 4.48
CA LEU A 621 -34.07 -10.02 5.94
C LEU A 621 -32.81 -10.67 6.51
N GLY A 622 -32.02 -11.36 5.69
CA GLY A 622 -30.77 -11.98 6.12
C GLY A 622 -29.85 -12.39 4.98
N MET A 623 -28.60 -12.67 5.35
CA MET A 623 -27.57 -13.24 4.49
C MET A 623 -26.57 -14.03 5.34
N TYR A 624 -26.48 -15.34 5.11
CA TYR A 624 -25.44 -16.18 5.70
C TYR A 624 -24.08 -15.60 5.27
N ARG A 625 -23.27 -15.09 6.21
CA ARG A 625 -22.05 -14.33 5.90
C ARG A 625 -20.99 -14.47 6.98
N GLY A 626 -19.74 -14.18 6.62
CA GLY A 626 -18.67 -14.09 7.59
C GLY A 626 -17.38 -13.47 7.05
N ARG A 627 -16.46 -13.16 7.96
CA ARG A 627 -15.12 -12.65 7.64
C ARG A 627 -14.02 -13.26 8.51
N MET A 628 -12.81 -13.29 7.99
CA MET A 628 -11.58 -13.63 8.70
C MET A 628 -10.43 -12.83 8.10
N SER A 629 -9.48 -12.39 8.92
CA SER A 629 -8.29 -11.65 8.50
C SER A 629 -7.05 -12.15 9.23
N ALA A 630 -5.87 -11.72 8.77
CA ALA A 630 -4.58 -12.13 9.34
C ALA A 630 -4.51 -11.99 10.87
N GLY A 631 -4.26 -13.10 11.57
CA GLY A 631 -4.22 -13.17 13.04
C GLY A 631 -5.59 -13.17 13.76
N GLY A 632 -6.69 -12.96 13.03
CA GLY A 632 -8.05 -13.00 13.57
C GLY A 632 -8.66 -14.42 13.58
N THR A 633 -9.77 -14.58 14.29
CA THR A 633 -10.64 -15.77 14.20
C THR A 633 -11.81 -15.54 13.23
N PRO A 634 -12.41 -16.60 12.67
CA PRO A 634 -13.64 -16.48 11.89
C PRO A 634 -14.76 -15.78 12.68
N GLN A 635 -15.43 -14.84 12.03
CA GLN A 635 -16.65 -14.18 12.52
C GLN A 635 -17.81 -14.53 11.57
N THR A 636 -18.97 -14.95 12.09
CA THR A 636 -20.14 -15.34 11.27
C THR A 636 -21.43 -14.66 11.73
N ALA A 637 -22.28 -14.31 10.77
CA ALA A 637 -23.57 -13.65 10.98
C ALA A 637 -24.62 -14.20 9.99
N ILE A 638 -25.91 -14.13 10.34
CA ILE A 638 -27.00 -14.66 9.52
C ILE A 638 -28.07 -13.58 9.29
N PHE A 639 -28.74 -13.13 10.34
CA PHE A 639 -29.83 -12.15 10.25
C PHE A 639 -29.29 -10.75 9.90
N ALA A 640 -30.10 -9.87 9.29
CA ALA A 640 -29.63 -8.54 8.85
C ALA A 640 -29.30 -7.58 10.01
N ASP A 641 -29.83 -7.81 11.21
CA ASP A 641 -29.54 -7.05 12.43
C ASP A 641 -28.22 -7.47 13.13
N GLU A 642 -27.66 -8.63 12.77
CA GLU A 642 -26.39 -9.09 13.34
C GLU A 642 -25.19 -8.31 12.79
N LYS A 643 -24.39 -7.74 13.70
CA LYS A 643 -23.10 -7.13 13.36
C LYS A 643 -21.97 -8.11 13.57
N LEU A 644 -21.11 -8.24 12.55
CA LEU A 644 -19.75 -8.73 12.73
C LEU A 644 -19.00 -7.65 13.54
N ALA A 645 -18.17 -8.03 14.51
CA ALA A 645 -17.44 -7.07 15.34
C ALA A 645 -16.29 -6.45 14.54
N ASP A 646 -16.22 -5.12 14.51
CA ASP A 646 -15.27 -4.30 13.72
C ASP A 646 -13.78 -4.66 13.93
#